data_AF-A0A9P1HIM1-F1
#
_entry.id   AF-A0A9P1HIM1-F1
#
_cell.length_a   1.000
_cell.length_b   1.000
_cell.length_c   1.000
_cell.angle_alpha   90.00
_cell.angle_beta   90.00
_cell.angle_gamma   90.00
#
_symmetry.space_group_name_H-M   'P 1'
#
loop_
_entity.id
_entity.type
_entity.pdbx_description
1 polymer ?
#
loop_
_entity_poly.entity_id
_entity_poly.type
_entity_poly.pdbx_seq_one_letter_code
_entity_poly.pdbx_strand_id
1 'polypeptide(L)'
;MSRVASQSPNKKIEEDEDDDIDLFDPSPVKSRLRPASDSPRRPVKRIKLENEHNFEDESPSASSRIKLRRECAEAAIKKITQDGKTEEKDSKNESGDSRECSCERSECPFHKTCCLKRSENCVGSAIDATGKIFHHLSRSEHVCHVCYDVMWKSGTAFSQKFLDWKTDWIEESRCNPGVKAFIMDQILPYWVACTNCEKYRCLQLEHVISSKEISSFTCQNCRTPEEACVADARDFSWIYSIAVSPLLQNNPCLHYLQGGHYFYDEVGLSPVECKYEPLSCQTSEFMYPFNIPEEQSKAFCLRPDVMEYDEVLEFPEHSTEPILYFALRNLIVTLWNINPFKYLTLSDCIPHLICRGLARIWYIKELEKVLKFLSLKNIINYGVLDIPKEIVESQKKQLEVVIVGGGISGLAAARQLRNYGVGVKLLEAKNHIGGRMKDDWSLGVAVGCGAQLVTGSINNPIILMCKQIGVNYRIVDGTCPMIDGQLGNAIDPKVDRLVEEHFDCILDALFTWKSSSSTPRDASLEGKVMATKERVEQPSNFFSFQTTLSLLVATLVVLYFNNAVTVSYVDVIPQAEVLANGDSKFNIIVVTDLDHDSKSTTKKNTWESHAKLGVLKLSKNRKTASVEWKEESEFSVSTQISAGGRAMELSDLCIFNGRLLSVDDRTGIVFEIKDKQAIPWVLLNDGPGNVTKGLKGEWMTVKDRKLYVGGLGKEWTTTTGEYVNDHPMWVKVVSPKGDVEHVNWYENFVNVRKAIGIEYPGYMIHEAVQWSSVHNKWFFLPRRASKETYDETADESRGANVLIEADASFKNFKAHYIGEITHPARGYSAFQFVPGTDDNLILALKSEEKDGKPVASYASVFDVEGKIILEDTPLEGAHKYEGISFF
;
A
#
# COMPACT_ATOMS: atom_id res chain seq x y z
N MET A 1 38.03 -35.41 42.99
CA MET A 1 38.52 -35.93 44.28
C MET A 1 38.33 -34.85 45.34
N SER A 2 37.61 -35.19 46.42
CA SER A 2 37.44 -34.57 47.76
C SER A 2 37.78 -33.08 47.97
N ARG A 3 36.79 -32.20 48.24
CA ARG A 3 36.18 -31.85 49.57
C ARG A 3 37.17 -31.25 50.58
N VAL A 4 36.89 -30.03 51.07
CA VAL A 4 36.89 -29.68 52.51
C VAL A 4 35.90 -28.51 52.75
N ALA A 5 35.15 -28.60 53.85
CA ALA A 5 34.18 -27.64 54.36
C ALA A 5 34.51 -27.26 55.82
N SER A 6 33.69 -26.34 56.37
CA SER A 6 33.41 -26.03 57.80
C SER A 6 34.46 -25.22 58.58
N GLN A 7 34.17 -23.96 58.99
CA GLN A 7 33.38 -23.51 60.18
C GLN A 7 34.11 -23.84 61.50
N SER A 8 34.49 -22.92 62.41
CA SER A 8 33.70 -21.94 63.19
C SER A 8 34.57 -21.52 64.44
N PRO A 9 34.09 -20.88 65.54
CA PRO A 9 33.92 -19.42 65.73
C PRO A 9 34.43 -18.91 67.14
N ASN A 10 33.94 -17.72 67.56
CA ASN A 10 33.81 -17.10 68.91
C ASN A 10 34.81 -15.97 69.29
N LYS A 11 34.36 -14.70 69.43
CA LYS A 11 33.66 -14.00 70.56
C LYS A 11 34.62 -13.76 71.75
N LYS A 12 34.77 -12.60 72.42
CA LYS A 12 34.06 -11.29 72.65
C LYS A 12 35.15 -10.26 73.10
N ILE A 13 34.90 -8.94 73.17
CA ILE A 13 34.62 -8.11 74.38
C ILE A 13 34.68 -6.63 73.88
N GLU A 14 33.57 -5.85 73.89
CA GLU A 14 33.19 -4.72 74.81
C GLU A 14 34.23 -3.59 74.88
N GLU A 15 33.93 -2.28 74.89
CA GLU A 15 32.82 -1.36 74.58
C GLU A 15 33.44 0.04 74.83
N ASP A 16 33.19 1.04 73.99
CA ASP A 16 33.22 2.47 74.38
C ASP A 16 32.54 3.32 73.28
N GLU A 17 31.69 4.21 73.77
CA GLU A 17 30.82 5.28 73.21
C GLU A 17 31.50 6.12 72.10
N ASP A 18 30.86 6.80 71.14
CA ASP A 18 29.48 7.14 70.81
C ASP A 18 29.48 7.71 69.35
N ASP A 19 28.30 7.88 68.77
CA ASP A 19 27.97 8.46 67.45
C ASP A 19 28.04 7.51 66.23
N ASP A 20 27.04 6.64 66.12
CA ASP A 20 26.52 6.26 64.80
C ASP A 20 25.02 5.98 64.80
N ILE A 21 24.45 6.34 63.66
CA ILE A 21 23.07 6.25 63.20
C ILE A 21 22.62 4.79 63.17
N ASP A 22 21.42 4.48 63.67
CA ASP A 22 20.40 3.81 62.85
C ASP A 22 19.03 3.63 63.52
N LEU A 23 18.00 3.79 62.68
CA LEU A 23 16.76 3.01 62.58
C LEU A 23 16.15 2.41 63.86
N PHE A 24 14.90 2.76 64.16
CA PHE A 24 13.73 1.96 63.70
C PHE A 24 12.40 2.55 64.19
N ASP A 25 11.42 2.53 63.26
CA ASP A 25 9.95 2.52 63.42
C ASP A 25 9.31 3.68 64.21
N PRO A 26 8.25 4.33 63.70
CA PRO A 26 6.93 3.81 64.06
C PRO A 26 5.78 4.14 63.07
N SER A 27 4.82 3.22 62.92
CA SER A 27 3.40 3.57 62.71
C SER A 27 2.91 4.54 63.83
N PRO A 28 1.90 5.46 63.68
CA PRO A 28 0.49 5.09 63.50
C PRO A 28 -0.45 6.21 62.96
N VAL A 29 -1.75 6.02 63.15
CA VAL A 29 -2.91 6.75 62.63
C VAL A 29 -3.48 7.82 63.61
N LYS A 30 -4.10 8.89 63.03
CA LYS A 30 -5.19 9.82 63.51
C LYS A 30 -4.87 11.08 64.36
N SER A 31 -5.27 12.26 63.87
CA SER A 31 -6.42 13.07 64.37
C SER A 31 -6.62 14.40 63.59
N ARG A 32 -7.82 14.64 63.02
CA ARG A 32 -8.86 15.66 63.34
C ARG A 32 -8.58 17.14 62.95
N LEU A 33 -9.38 17.70 62.02
CA LEU A 33 -10.40 18.77 62.22
C LEU A 33 -10.94 19.34 60.87
N ARG A 34 -12.24 19.69 60.85
CA ARG A 34 -13.01 20.48 59.84
C ARG A 34 -13.70 21.64 60.62
N PRO A 35 -14.47 22.58 60.04
CA PRO A 35 -14.38 23.35 58.77
C PRO A 35 -14.63 24.88 58.99
N ALA A 36 -14.52 25.75 57.97
CA ALA A 36 -15.14 27.08 57.95
C ALA A 36 -15.43 27.60 56.52
N SER A 37 -16.47 28.42 56.42
CA SER A 37 -17.29 28.81 55.28
C SER A 37 -17.01 30.22 54.72
N ASP A 38 -17.71 30.51 53.60
CA ASP A 38 -18.11 31.80 53.03
C ASP A 38 -17.22 32.58 52.02
N SER A 39 -17.93 32.93 50.94
CA SER A 39 -17.66 33.67 49.68
C SER A 39 -17.01 35.08 49.81
N PRO A 40 -16.79 35.92 48.75
CA PRO A 40 -17.05 35.76 47.30
C PRO A 40 -15.88 36.20 46.36
N ARG A 41 -15.91 35.79 45.08
CA ARG A 41 -15.15 36.46 44.00
C ARG A 41 -16.09 36.94 42.89
N ARG A 42 -16.13 38.25 42.66
CA ARG A 42 -16.61 38.99 41.47
C ARG A 42 -15.80 40.32 41.43
N PRO A 43 -15.73 41.04 40.30
CA PRO A 43 -15.43 40.59 38.93
C PRO A 43 -14.42 41.54 38.22
N VAL A 44 -13.65 41.08 37.22
CA VAL A 44 -13.03 42.02 36.25
C VAL A 44 -13.15 41.50 34.82
N LYS A 45 -14.15 42.08 34.15
CA LYS A 45 -14.31 42.43 32.72
C LYS A 45 -13.59 41.59 31.65
N ARG A 46 -14.40 40.77 30.96
CA ARG A 46 -14.27 40.47 29.53
C ARG A 46 -14.56 41.74 28.71
N ILE A 47 -13.68 42.07 27.78
CA ILE A 47 -14.04 42.81 26.56
C ILE A 47 -14.06 41.80 25.41
N LYS A 48 -15.15 41.89 24.65
CA LYS A 48 -15.60 41.04 23.56
C LYS A 48 -14.63 41.01 22.37
N LEU A 49 -14.55 39.86 21.72
CA LEU A 49 -14.60 39.79 20.25
C LEU A 49 -15.78 38.88 19.88
N GLU A 50 -16.74 39.52 19.23
CA GLU A 50 -17.95 39.06 18.53
C GLU A 50 -17.53 38.25 17.28
N ASN A 51 -18.25 37.28 16.70
CA ASN A 51 -19.63 36.80 16.79
C ASN A 51 -19.64 35.29 16.45
N GLU A 52 -20.37 34.51 17.25
CA GLU A 52 -20.98 33.24 16.86
C GLU A 52 -22.30 33.53 16.14
N HIS A 53 -22.64 32.73 15.14
CA HIS A 53 -24.04 32.51 14.78
C HIS A 53 -24.47 31.12 15.27
N ASN A 54 -25.45 31.18 16.17
CA ASN A 54 -26.21 30.17 16.90
C ASN A 54 -26.40 28.79 16.23
N PHE A 55 -26.16 27.74 17.02
CA PHE A 55 -26.96 26.52 17.01
C PHE A 55 -27.72 26.44 18.35
N GLU A 56 -29.06 26.39 18.28
CA GLU A 56 -29.92 26.05 19.41
C GLU A 56 -30.07 24.54 19.54
N ASP A 57 -30.23 24.10 20.79
CA ASP A 57 -30.37 22.73 21.27
C ASP A 57 -31.57 21.96 20.67
N GLU A 58 -31.30 20.75 20.16
CA GLU A 58 -32.27 19.64 20.14
C GLU A 58 -31.64 18.35 20.70
N SER A 59 -32.46 17.62 21.46
CA SER A 59 -32.21 16.36 22.18
C SER A 59 -31.46 15.26 21.41
N PRO A 60 -30.80 14.29 22.09
CA PRO A 60 -30.02 13.24 21.43
C PRO A 60 -30.94 12.16 20.84
N SER A 61 -31.49 12.39 19.65
CA SER A 61 -31.94 11.32 18.76
C SER A 61 -30.73 10.83 17.97
N ALA A 62 -30.50 9.50 17.99
CA ALA A 62 -29.47 8.75 17.29
C ALA A 62 -28.91 9.45 16.04
N SER A 63 -27.71 10.04 16.16
CA SER A 63 -27.06 10.70 15.02
C SER A 63 -26.53 9.65 14.04
N SER A 64 -26.97 9.80 12.80
CA SER A 64 -26.49 9.06 11.64
C SER A 64 -24.98 9.27 11.48
N ARG A 65 -24.21 8.19 11.64
CA ARG A 65 -22.78 8.12 11.31
C ARG A 65 -22.60 8.55 9.85
N ILE A 66 -21.89 9.65 9.62
CA ILE A 66 -21.39 9.98 8.29
C ILE A 66 -20.28 8.96 7.98
N LYS A 67 -20.63 7.86 7.31
CA LYS A 67 -19.67 6.88 6.78
C LYS A 67 -18.90 7.58 5.64
N LEU A 68 -17.58 7.74 5.79
CA LEU A 68 -16.70 8.01 4.64
C LEU A 68 -16.92 6.88 3.62
N ARG A 69 -17.32 7.24 2.39
CA ARG A 69 -17.47 6.27 1.29
C ARG A 69 -16.09 5.76 0.91
N ARG A 70 -15.86 4.46 1.11
CA ARG A 70 -14.59 3.78 0.84
C ARG A 70 -14.49 3.43 -0.65
N GLU A 71 -13.44 3.90 -1.33
CA GLU A 71 -13.19 3.62 -2.77
C GLU A 71 -13.11 2.12 -3.08
N CYS A 72 -12.70 1.28 -2.10
CA CYS A 72 -12.66 -0.18 -2.28
C CYS A 72 -14.04 -0.87 -2.24
N ALA A 73 -15.11 -0.24 -1.72
CA ALA A 73 -16.43 -0.87 -1.56
C ALA A 73 -17.32 -0.75 -2.81
N GLU A 74 -17.09 0.26 -3.68
CA GLU A 74 -17.90 0.45 -4.89
C GLU A 74 -17.70 -0.66 -5.93
N ALA A 75 -16.52 -1.31 -5.94
CA ALA A 75 -16.21 -2.41 -6.85
C ALA A 75 -16.93 -3.72 -6.48
N ALA A 76 -17.14 -3.99 -5.17
CA ALA A 76 -17.81 -5.18 -4.68
C ALA A 76 -19.34 -5.04 -4.68
N ILE A 77 -19.86 -3.87 -4.28
CA ILE A 77 -21.31 -3.62 -4.26
C ILE A 77 -21.90 -3.59 -5.68
N LYS A 78 -21.17 -3.10 -6.70
CA LYS A 78 -21.59 -3.17 -8.11
C LYS A 78 -21.66 -4.60 -8.66
N LYS A 79 -20.82 -5.51 -8.17
CA LYS A 79 -20.89 -6.95 -8.53
C LYS A 79 -22.17 -7.60 -8.00
N ILE A 80 -22.60 -7.32 -6.77
CA ILE A 80 -23.82 -7.92 -6.22
C ILE A 80 -25.12 -7.25 -6.72
N THR A 81 -25.08 -5.97 -7.11
CA THR A 81 -26.26 -5.32 -7.71
C THR A 81 -26.50 -5.71 -9.17
N GLN A 82 -25.52 -6.27 -9.87
CA GLN A 82 -25.69 -6.81 -11.23
C GLN A 82 -26.33 -8.21 -11.26
N ASP A 83 -26.18 -9.03 -10.22
CA ASP A 83 -26.75 -10.38 -10.14
C ASP A 83 -28.24 -10.41 -9.72
N GLY A 84 -28.84 -9.25 -9.42
CA GLY A 84 -30.20 -9.14 -8.88
C GLY A 84 -31.31 -8.85 -9.90
N LYS A 85 -31.02 -8.79 -11.20
CA LYS A 85 -32.05 -8.53 -12.21
C LYS A 85 -31.93 -9.48 -13.40
N THR A 86 -33.04 -10.18 -13.62
CA THR A 86 -33.44 -11.01 -14.77
C THR A 86 -32.97 -12.48 -14.80
N GLU A 87 -33.75 -13.34 -14.12
CA GLU A 87 -34.03 -14.68 -14.63
C GLU A 87 -35.16 -14.58 -15.69
N GLU A 88 -34.87 -14.90 -16.95
CA GLU A 88 -35.63 -15.86 -17.76
C GLU A 88 -34.96 -16.10 -19.13
N LYS A 89 -34.62 -17.37 -19.38
CA LYS A 89 -34.38 -18.06 -20.66
C LYS A 89 -33.20 -17.57 -21.54
N ASP A 90 -32.11 -18.33 -21.57
CA ASP A 90 -31.93 -19.34 -22.62
C ASP A 90 -30.76 -20.30 -22.35
N SER A 91 -31.01 -21.57 -22.61
CA SER A 91 -30.09 -22.68 -22.47
C SER A 91 -29.00 -22.66 -23.55
N LYS A 92 -27.71 -22.64 -23.15
CA LYS A 92 -26.65 -23.57 -23.61
C LYS A 92 -25.24 -23.16 -23.14
N ASN A 93 -24.58 -24.16 -22.52
CA ASN A 93 -23.14 -24.36 -22.36
C ASN A 93 -22.35 -23.39 -21.46
N GLU A 94 -22.61 -23.48 -20.15
CA GLU A 94 -21.58 -23.32 -19.13
C GLU A 94 -20.74 -24.62 -19.05
N SER A 95 -19.59 -24.65 -19.72
CA SER A 95 -18.53 -25.61 -19.39
C SER A 95 -17.38 -24.89 -18.69
N GLY A 96 -17.67 -24.47 -17.46
CA GLY A 96 -16.73 -23.95 -16.46
C GLY A 96 -17.09 -24.31 -15.01
N ASP A 97 -18.38 -24.51 -14.68
CA ASP A 97 -18.89 -24.65 -13.30
C ASP A 97 -19.34 -26.05 -12.87
N SER A 98 -18.78 -27.11 -13.46
CA SER A 98 -19.25 -28.49 -13.21
C SER A 98 -18.68 -29.18 -11.95
N ARG A 99 -18.18 -28.47 -10.93
CA ARG A 99 -17.47 -29.10 -9.78
C ARG A 99 -17.76 -28.58 -8.36
N GLU A 100 -18.83 -27.83 -8.12
CA GLU A 100 -19.19 -27.38 -6.75
C GLU A 100 -20.02 -28.38 -5.90
N CYS A 101 -20.37 -29.56 -6.43
CA CYS A 101 -21.46 -30.39 -5.90
C CYS A 101 -21.11 -31.81 -5.43
N SER A 102 -19.89 -32.06 -4.92
CA SER A 102 -19.63 -33.32 -4.21
C SER A 102 -18.43 -33.30 -3.27
N CYS A 103 -18.49 -34.07 -2.18
CA CYS A 103 -17.31 -34.43 -1.38
C CYS A 103 -16.44 -35.40 -2.19
N GLU A 104 -15.60 -34.85 -3.08
CA GLU A 104 -14.71 -35.60 -4.00
C GLU A 104 -13.31 -35.88 -3.44
N ARG A 105 -13.01 -35.41 -2.23
CA ARG A 105 -11.69 -35.62 -1.63
C ARG A 105 -11.53 -37.08 -1.23
N SER A 106 -10.58 -37.77 -1.84
CA SER A 106 -10.23 -39.19 -1.61
C SER A 106 -9.87 -39.52 -0.16
N GLU A 107 -9.57 -38.50 0.65
CA GLU A 107 -9.15 -38.60 2.04
C GLU A 107 -10.32 -38.58 3.05
N CYS A 108 -11.55 -38.30 2.60
CA CYS A 108 -12.73 -38.29 3.46
C CYS A 108 -13.32 -39.69 3.65
N PRO A 109 -13.83 -40.02 4.86
CA PRO A 109 -14.42 -41.33 5.12
C PRO A 109 -15.69 -41.55 4.29
N PHE A 110 -15.91 -42.80 3.86
CA PHE A 110 -17.13 -43.18 3.12
C PHE A 110 -18.41 -43.00 3.95
N HIS A 111 -18.33 -43.20 5.27
CA HIS A 111 -19.44 -42.97 6.18
C HIS A 111 -19.40 -41.53 6.66
N LYS A 112 -20.40 -40.72 6.26
CA LYS A 112 -20.47 -39.30 6.56
C LYS A 112 -21.72 -39.00 7.39
N THR A 113 -21.59 -38.03 8.29
CA THR A 113 -22.68 -37.57 9.17
C THR A 113 -22.91 -36.09 8.96
N CYS A 114 -24.17 -35.67 8.85
CA CYS A 114 -24.52 -34.27 8.76
C CYS A 114 -24.29 -33.57 10.11
N CYS A 115 -23.43 -32.56 10.15
CA CYS A 115 -23.12 -31.81 11.36
C CYS A 115 -24.22 -30.79 11.74
N LEU A 116 -25.09 -30.40 10.81
CA LEU A 116 -26.10 -29.35 11.06
C LEU A 116 -27.39 -29.87 11.68
N LYS A 117 -27.94 -30.99 11.16
CA LYS A 117 -29.23 -31.59 11.60
C LYS A 117 -30.38 -30.56 11.73
N ARG A 118 -30.47 -29.61 10.78
CA ARG A 118 -31.42 -28.47 10.84
C ARG A 118 -32.73 -28.68 10.06
N SER A 119 -32.87 -29.79 9.35
CA SER A 119 -34.09 -30.16 8.63
C SER A 119 -34.70 -31.42 9.24
N GLU A 120 -36.02 -31.49 9.31
CA GLU A 120 -36.75 -32.71 9.68
C GLU A 120 -36.43 -33.88 8.72
N ASN A 121 -36.13 -33.56 7.46
CA ASN A 121 -35.71 -34.51 6.43
C ASN A 121 -34.19 -34.66 6.33
N CYS A 122 -33.44 -34.38 7.40
CA CYS A 122 -32.00 -34.55 7.42
C CYS A 122 -31.62 -36.02 7.17
N VAL A 123 -30.70 -36.24 6.22
CA VAL A 123 -30.14 -37.56 5.91
C VAL A 123 -29.45 -38.21 7.13
N GLY A 124 -29.03 -37.43 8.13
CA GLY A 124 -28.37 -37.95 9.32
C GLY A 124 -26.99 -38.52 8.99
N SER A 125 -26.84 -39.84 9.07
CA SER A 125 -25.60 -40.55 8.71
C SER A 125 -25.85 -41.49 7.55
N ALA A 126 -25.01 -41.42 6.51
CA ALA A 126 -25.15 -42.28 5.34
C ALA A 126 -23.77 -42.59 4.71
N ILE A 127 -23.73 -43.67 3.94
CA ILE A 127 -22.55 -44.04 3.13
C ILE A 127 -22.63 -43.25 1.82
N ASP A 128 -21.62 -42.43 1.57
CA ASP A 128 -21.55 -41.53 0.41
C ASP A 128 -20.27 -41.78 -0.39
N ALA A 129 -20.27 -42.91 -1.11
CA ALA A 129 -19.16 -43.34 -1.96
C ALA A 129 -19.01 -42.53 -3.26
N THR A 130 -20.07 -41.81 -3.67
CA THR A 130 -20.08 -41.00 -4.91
C THR A 130 -19.89 -39.51 -4.65
N GLY A 131 -19.86 -39.09 -3.39
CA GLY A 131 -19.70 -37.69 -2.98
C GLY A 131 -20.95 -36.82 -3.13
N LYS A 132 -22.06 -37.37 -3.65
CA LYS A 132 -23.25 -36.59 -4.05
C LYS A 132 -24.25 -36.34 -2.92
N ILE A 133 -24.11 -37.02 -1.78
CA ILE A 133 -25.07 -36.91 -0.67
C ILE A 133 -24.70 -35.77 0.27
N PHE A 134 -23.40 -35.48 0.41
CA PHE A 134 -22.87 -34.52 1.37
C PHE A 134 -21.97 -33.46 0.72
N HIS A 135 -22.17 -32.22 1.14
CA HIS A 135 -21.25 -31.12 0.92
C HIS A 135 -20.13 -31.16 1.96
N HIS A 136 -18.90 -31.03 1.48
CA HIS A 136 -17.68 -31.03 2.27
C HIS A 136 -17.41 -29.65 2.89
N LEU A 137 -17.12 -29.61 4.20
CA LEU A 137 -16.62 -28.41 4.90
C LEU A 137 -15.19 -28.65 5.41
N SER A 138 -14.96 -29.78 6.07
CA SER A 138 -13.64 -30.23 6.53
C SER A 138 -13.62 -31.76 6.57
N ARG A 139 -12.46 -32.39 6.81
CA ARG A 139 -12.31 -33.86 6.82
C ARG A 139 -13.32 -34.59 7.71
N SER A 140 -13.84 -33.93 8.75
CA SER A 140 -14.77 -34.52 9.72
C SER A 140 -16.08 -33.72 9.85
N GLU A 141 -16.30 -32.69 9.02
CA GLU A 141 -17.54 -31.89 9.01
C GLU A 141 -18.15 -31.86 7.61
N HIS A 142 -19.38 -32.38 7.54
CA HIS A 142 -20.12 -32.55 6.30
C HIS A 142 -21.57 -32.12 6.48
N VAL A 143 -22.18 -31.59 5.42
CA VAL A 143 -23.59 -31.16 5.42
C VAL A 143 -24.34 -31.94 4.37
N CYS A 144 -25.43 -32.62 4.72
CA CYS A 144 -26.22 -33.31 3.71
C CYS A 144 -26.92 -32.30 2.79
N HIS A 145 -27.14 -32.67 1.52
CA HIS A 145 -27.76 -31.79 0.53
C HIS A 145 -29.08 -31.15 1.02
N VAL A 146 -29.91 -31.89 1.76
CA VAL A 146 -31.16 -31.37 2.34
C VAL A 146 -30.91 -30.23 3.32
N CYS A 147 -29.96 -30.40 4.25
CA CYS A 147 -29.63 -29.35 5.21
C CYS A 147 -28.90 -28.19 4.55
N TYR A 148 -28.09 -28.44 3.53
CA TYR A 148 -27.40 -27.42 2.75
C TYR A 148 -28.39 -26.52 2.01
N ASP A 149 -29.35 -27.12 1.33
CA ASP A 149 -30.44 -26.44 0.62
C ASP A 149 -31.29 -25.57 1.55
N VAL A 150 -31.58 -26.06 2.76
CA VAL A 150 -32.33 -25.32 3.78
C VAL A 150 -31.62 -24.04 4.23
N MET A 151 -30.31 -23.90 4.03
CA MET A 151 -29.58 -22.69 4.44
C MET A 151 -29.86 -21.49 3.54
N TRP A 152 -30.13 -21.69 2.25
CA TRP A 152 -30.17 -20.59 1.27
C TRP A 152 -31.44 -20.59 0.40
N LYS A 153 -32.05 -21.75 0.12
CA LYS A 153 -33.22 -21.81 -0.77
C LYS A 153 -34.40 -21.00 -0.22
N SER A 154 -35.03 -20.24 -1.10
CA SER A 154 -36.17 -19.37 -0.80
C SER A 154 -37.31 -20.13 -0.10
N GLY A 155 -37.94 -19.49 0.90
CA GLY A 155 -39.06 -20.06 1.66
C GLY A 155 -38.67 -20.93 2.86
N THR A 156 -37.38 -21.02 3.18
CA THR A 156 -36.87 -21.74 4.36
C THR A 156 -36.60 -20.78 5.52
N ALA A 157 -36.56 -21.30 6.76
CA ALA A 157 -36.34 -20.50 7.96
C ALA A 157 -34.96 -19.79 8.00
N PHE A 158 -33.97 -20.26 7.24
CA PHE A 158 -32.62 -19.71 7.22
C PHE A 158 -32.31 -18.83 6.01
N SER A 159 -33.17 -18.83 4.97
CA SER A 159 -32.96 -18.05 3.75
C SER A 159 -32.82 -16.55 4.05
N GLN A 160 -33.66 -16.00 4.94
CA GLN A 160 -33.54 -14.59 5.34
C GLN A 160 -32.22 -14.33 6.08
N LYS A 161 -31.84 -15.21 7.02
CA LYS A 161 -30.57 -15.08 7.75
C LYS A 161 -29.35 -15.13 6.81
N PHE A 162 -29.42 -15.96 5.76
CA PHE A 162 -28.37 -16.01 4.73
C PHE A 162 -28.31 -14.73 3.91
N LEU A 163 -29.45 -14.16 3.53
CA LEU A 163 -29.50 -12.89 2.80
C LEU A 163 -28.97 -11.73 3.64
N ASP A 164 -29.39 -11.62 4.90
CA ASP A 164 -28.93 -10.59 5.83
C ASP A 164 -27.41 -10.69 6.02
N TRP A 165 -26.90 -11.91 6.30
CA TRP A 165 -25.46 -12.18 6.39
C TRP A 165 -24.72 -11.83 5.09
N LYS A 166 -25.30 -12.17 3.93
CA LYS A 166 -24.69 -11.89 2.63
C LYS A 166 -24.56 -10.39 2.42
N THR A 167 -25.57 -9.60 2.79
CA THR A 167 -25.52 -8.14 2.72
C THR A 167 -24.40 -7.58 3.60
N ASP A 168 -24.33 -7.99 4.87
CA ASP A 168 -23.30 -7.52 5.79
C ASP A 168 -21.89 -7.94 5.34
N TRP A 169 -21.75 -9.16 4.80
CA TRP A 169 -20.48 -9.70 4.32
C TRP A 169 -19.87 -8.83 3.21
N ILE A 170 -20.69 -8.37 2.26
CA ILE A 170 -20.24 -7.61 1.10
C ILE A 170 -19.70 -6.22 1.48
N GLU A 171 -20.16 -5.64 2.57
CA GLU A 171 -19.69 -4.31 3.01
C GLU A 171 -18.25 -4.35 3.53
N GLU A 172 -17.82 -5.47 4.13
CA GLU A 172 -16.58 -5.57 4.92
C GLU A 172 -15.69 -6.77 4.49
N SER A 173 -15.91 -7.34 3.30
CA SER A 173 -15.15 -8.46 2.72
C SER A 173 -14.86 -8.28 1.23
N ARG A 174 -13.73 -8.85 0.76
CA ARG A 174 -13.44 -9.02 -0.68
C ARG A 174 -13.77 -10.42 -1.20
N CYS A 175 -13.94 -11.40 -0.32
CA CYS A 175 -14.31 -12.76 -0.70
C CYS A 175 -15.79 -12.86 -1.12
N ASN A 176 -16.06 -13.63 -2.17
CA ASN A 176 -17.44 -13.86 -2.59
C ASN A 176 -18.23 -14.61 -1.50
N PRO A 177 -19.45 -14.14 -1.15
CA PRO A 177 -20.29 -14.80 -0.16
C PRO A 177 -20.83 -16.14 -0.71
N GLY A 178 -20.47 -17.24 -0.05
CA GLY A 178 -20.92 -18.59 -0.40
C GLY A 178 -21.68 -19.28 0.73
N VAL A 179 -22.51 -20.27 0.41
CA VAL A 179 -23.29 -21.03 1.41
C VAL A 179 -22.38 -21.77 2.39
N LYS A 180 -21.24 -22.32 1.94
CA LYS A 180 -20.24 -22.95 2.82
C LYS A 180 -19.65 -21.93 3.81
N ALA A 181 -19.30 -20.74 3.34
CA ALA A 181 -18.80 -19.66 4.19
C ALA A 181 -19.84 -19.24 5.23
N PHE A 182 -21.10 -19.08 4.82
CA PHE A 182 -22.22 -18.82 5.74
C PHE A 182 -22.37 -19.91 6.80
N ILE A 183 -22.34 -21.19 6.39
CA ILE A 183 -22.46 -22.30 7.34
C ILE A 183 -21.32 -22.27 8.36
N MET A 184 -20.09 -22.04 7.89
CA MET A 184 -18.91 -22.01 8.74
C MET A 184 -18.84 -20.78 9.65
N ASP A 185 -19.37 -19.64 9.23
CA ASP A 185 -19.39 -18.41 10.03
C ASP A 185 -20.62 -18.35 10.97
N GLN A 186 -21.80 -18.77 10.54
CA GLN A 186 -23.05 -18.48 11.26
C GLN A 186 -23.74 -19.69 11.90
N ILE A 187 -23.47 -20.91 11.41
CA ILE A 187 -24.35 -22.06 11.69
C ILE A 187 -23.65 -23.21 12.41
N LEU A 188 -22.37 -23.49 12.10
CA LEU A 188 -21.64 -24.60 12.73
C LEU A 188 -21.64 -24.51 14.28
N PRO A 189 -21.64 -25.65 14.99
CA PRO A 189 -21.46 -25.65 16.45
C PRO A 189 -20.12 -25.07 16.87
N TYR A 190 -20.03 -24.62 18.11
CA TYR A 190 -18.76 -24.29 18.75
C TYR A 190 -18.16 -25.51 19.42
N TRP A 191 -16.83 -25.61 19.42
CA TRP A 191 -16.09 -26.65 20.14
C TRP A 191 -15.31 -26.06 21.31
N VAL A 192 -15.65 -26.48 22.53
CA VAL A 192 -15.08 -25.91 23.77
C VAL A 192 -14.57 -27.02 24.69
N ALA A 193 -13.38 -26.83 25.25
CA ALA A 193 -12.78 -27.74 26.21
C ALA A 193 -13.37 -27.50 27.61
N CYS A 194 -13.76 -28.58 28.29
CA CYS A 194 -14.25 -28.50 29.66
C CYS A 194 -13.11 -28.18 30.64
N THR A 195 -13.26 -27.15 31.47
CA THR A 195 -12.25 -26.74 32.46
C THR A 195 -11.90 -27.80 33.51
N ASN A 196 -12.79 -28.77 33.78
CA ASN A 196 -12.55 -29.82 34.77
C ASN A 196 -11.87 -31.08 34.22
N CYS A 197 -12.05 -31.40 32.93
CA CYS A 197 -11.56 -32.66 32.35
C CYS A 197 -10.84 -32.51 31.01
N GLU A 198 -10.73 -31.28 30.51
CA GLU A 198 -10.01 -30.87 29.29
C GLU A 198 -10.53 -31.48 27.98
N LYS A 199 -11.54 -32.36 28.04
CA LYS A 199 -12.21 -32.92 26.86
C LYS A 199 -13.05 -31.86 26.15
N TYR A 200 -12.98 -31.85 24.82
CA TYR A 200 -13.78 -30.99 23.96
C TYR A 200 -15.22 -31.47 23.86
N ARG A 201 -16.14 -30.51 23.77
CA ARG A 201 -17.58 -30.72 23.60
C ARG A 201 -18.10 -29.82 22.49
N CYS A 202 -18.98 -30.40 21.68
CA CYS A 202 -19.73 -29.71 20.66
C CYS A 202 -20.94 -29.00 21.31
N LEU A 203 -21.02 -27.68 21.13
CA LEU A 203 -22.06 -26.81 21.68
C LEU A 203 -22.85 -26.17 20.54
N GLN A 204 -24.13 -26.52 20.46
CA GLN A 204 -25.05 -25.92 19.50
C GLN A 204 -25.65 -24.66 20.14
N LEU A 205 -25.05 -23.51 19.85
CA LEU A 205 -25.49 -22.19 20.34
C LEU A 205 -26.02 -21.34 19.18
N GLU A 206 -27.08 -20.60 19.44
CA GLU A 206 -27.67 -19.67 18.48
C GLU A 206 -27.01 -18.29 18.52
N HIS A 207 -26.48 -17.88 19.68
CA HIS A 207 -25.67 -16.68 19.84
C HIS A 207 -24.17 -16.95 19.61
N VAL A 208 -23.40 -15.87 19.44
CA VAL A 208 -21.93 -15.94 19.43
C VAL A 208 -21.43 -16.15 20.85
N ILE A 209 -20.67 -17.22 21.06
CA ILE A 209 -20.10 -17.54 22.37
C ILE A 209 -19.11 -16.45 22.83
N SER A 210 -19.22 -16.01 24.07
CA SER A 210 -18.31 -15.02 24.66
C SER A 210 -17.06 -15.67 25.26
N SER A 211 -16.00 -14.87 25.42
CA SER A 211 -14.77 -15.32 26.08
C SER A 211 -15.00 -15.78 27.52
N LYS A 212 -15.96 -15.17 28.23
CA LYS A 212 -16.36 -15.56 29.60
C LYS A 212 -17.05 -16.92 29.64
N GLU A 213 -17.89 -17.21 28.65
CA GLU A 213 -18.53 -18.54 28.53
C GLU A 213 -17.50 -19.62 28.23
N ILE A 214 -16.52 -19.34 27.36
CA ILE A 214 -15.43 -20.27 27.06
C ILE A 214 -14.60 -20.56 28.31
N SER A 215 -14.20 -19.51 29.05
CA SER A 215 -13.31 -19.67 30.22
C SER A 215 -13.97 -20.34 31.42
N SER A 216 -15.30 -20.31 31.52
CA SER A 216 -16.06 -20.92 32.62
C SER A 216 -16.76 -22.23 32.24
N PHE A 217 -16.59 -22.74 31.02
CA PHE A 217 -17.31 -23.91 30.55
C PHE A 217 -16.94 -25.19 31.29
N THR A 218 -17.96 -25.88 31.82
CA THR A 218 -17.85 -27.22 32.41
C THR A 218 -18.89 -28.15 31.79
N CYS A 219 -18.48 -29.35 31.36
CA CYS A 219 -19.40 -30.33 30.80
C CYS A 219 -20.21 -31.03 31.89
N GLN A 220 -21.44 -31.44 31.55
CA GLN A 220 -22.36 -32.10 32.50
C GLN A 220 -21.81 -33.44 33.04
N ASN A 221 -21.06 -34.17 32.20
CA ASN A 221 -20.46 -35.45 32.57
C ASN A 221 -19.03 -35.60 32.00
N CYS A 222 -18.03 -35.50 32.87
CA CYS A 222 -16.62 -35.65 32.52
C CYS A 222 -16.24 -37.10 32.12
N ARG A 223 -17.07 -38.09 32.46
CA ARG A 223 -16.81 -39.50 32.12
C ARG A 223 -17.11 -39.82 30.66
N THR A 224 -18.00 -39.05 30.01
CA THR A 224 -18.29 -39.24 28.58
C THR A 224 -17.00 -39.15 27.76
N PRO A 225 -16.73 -40.10 26.85
CA PRO A 225 -15.59 -40.04 25.94
C PRO A 225 -15.59 -38.76 25.10
N GLU A 226 -14.41 -38.35 24.64
CA GLU A 226 -14.30 -37.29 23.64
C GLU A 226 -14.68 -37.84 22.26
N GLU A 227 -15.31 -37.01 21.43
CA GLU A 227 -15.71 -37.41 20.08
C GLU A 227 -14.46 -37.63 19.19
N ALA A 228 -14.49 -38.67 18.35
CA ALA A 228 -13.34 -39.07 17.55
C ALA A 228 -12.86 -37.98 16.58
N CYS A 229 -13.76 -37.14 16.06
CA CYS A 229 -13.44 -36.03 15.16
C CYS A 229 -12.52 -34.97 15.79
N VAL A 230 -12.47 -34.89 17.12
CA VAL A 230 -11.55 -34.01 17.84
C VAL A 230 -10.09 -34.46 17.63
N ALA A 231 -9.85 -35.77 17.57
CA ALA A 231 -8.51 -36.29 17.30
C ALA A 231 -8.04 -35.89 15.90
N ASP A 232 -8.93 -35.92 14.91
CA ASP A 232 -8.62 -35.50 13.54
C ASP A 232 -8.24 -34.02 13.48
N ALA A 233 -8.98 -33.14 14.18
CA ALA A 233 -8.72 -31.70 14.19
C ALA A 233 -7.41 -31.31 14.90
N ARG A 234 -6.85 -32.21 15.71
CA ARG A 234 -5.52 -32.02 16.32
C ARG A 234 -4.38 -32.33 15.35
N ASP A 235 -4.64 -33.00 14.22
CA ASP A 235 -3.64 -33.21 13.18
C ASP A 235 -3.34 -31.87 12.48
N PHE A 236 -2.06 -31.58 12.28
CA PHE A 236 -1.64 -30.36 11.60
C PHE A 236 -2.14 -30.31 10.14
N SER A 237 -2.12 -31.46 9.46
CA SER A 237 -2.55 -31.58 8.06
C SER A 237 -4.05 -31.42 7.85
N TRP A 238 -4.85 -31.46 8.94
CA TRP A 238 -6.30 -31.29 8.90
C TRP A 238 -6.72 -29.99 8.22
N ILE A 239 -5.94 -28.92 8.37
CA ILE A 239 -6.28 -27.62 7.81
C ILE A 239 -6.36 -27.61 6.29
N TYR A 240 -5.54 -28.42 5.61
CA TYR A 240 -5.58 -28.54 4.16
C TYR A 240 -6.90 -29.16 3.68
N SER A 241 -7.65 -29.82 4.56
CA SER A 241 -8.96 -30.38 4.25
C SER A 241 -10.07 -29.32 4.20
N ILE A 242 -9.86 -28.09 4.67
CA ILE A 242 -10.94 -27.13 4.84
C ILE A 242 -11.44 -26.59 3.49
N ALA A 243 -12.74 -26.33 3.40
CA ALA A 243 -13.38 -25.83 2.18
C ALA A 243 -13.28 -24.30 2.05
N VAL A 244 -13.34 -23.58 3.18
CA VAL A 244 -13.25 -22.12 3.27
C VAL A 244 -12.43 -21.79 4.51
N SER A 245 -11.62 -20.72 4.46
CA SER A 245 -10.86 -20.27 5.62
C SER A 245 -11.79 -19.93 6.80
N PRO A 246 -11.58 -20.50 7.99
CA PRO A 246 -12.38 -20.20 9.17
C PRO A 246 -11.96 -18.83 9.72
N LEU A 247 -12.91 -17.92 9.89
CA LEU A 247 -12.62 -16.56 10.35
C LEU A 247 -12.92 -16.41 11.85
N LEU A 248 -12.13 -15.60 12.55
CA LEU A 248 -12.33 -15.35 13.98
C LEU A 248 -13.43 -14.32 14.22
N GLN A 249 -14.24 -14.56 15.23
CA GLN A 249 -15.41 -13.76 15.61
C GLN A 249 -15.12 -12.98 16.90
N ASN A 250 -15.71 -11.80 17.04
CA ASN A 250 -15.63 -10.98 18.25
C ASN A 250 -14.20 -10.83 18.80
N ASN A 251 -13.26 -10.49 17.90
CA ASN A 251 -11.84 -10.53 18.19
C ASN A 251 -11.33 -9.16 18.73
N PRO A 252 -10.51 -9.14 19.80
CA PRO A 252 -9.90 -7.93 20.33
C PRO A 252 -9.06 -7.10 19.34
N CYS A 253 -8.55 -7.71 18.25
CA CYS A 253 -7.83 -7.01 17.17
C CYS A 253 -8.52 -5.76 16.67
N LEU A 254 -9.86 -5.76 16.71
CA LEU A 254 -10.68 -4.62 16.30
C LEU A 254 -10.37 -3.36 17.11
N HIS A 255 -9.84 -3.45 18.33
CA HIS A 255 -9.39 -2.27 19.06
C HIS A 255 -8.38 -1.40 18.28
N TYR A 256 -7.49 -2.03 17.50
CA TYR A 256 -6.49 -1.35 16.69
C TYR A 256 -6.82 -1.29 15.19
N LEU A 257 -7.66 -2.21 14.70
CA LEU A 257 -8.01 -2.33 13.28
C LEU A 257 -9.39 -1.75 12.92
N GLN A 258 -10.07 -1.10 13.88
CA GLN A 258 -11.28 -0.33 13.62
C GLN A 258 -10.98 0.90 12.76
N GLY A 259 -11.91 1.24 11.85
CA GLY A 259 -11.78 2.44 11.00
C GLY A 259 -11.97 2.17 9.51
N GLY A 260 -12.00 0.90 9.10
CA GLY A 260 -12.20 0.53 7.69
C GLY A 260 -10.95 0.59 6.83
N HIS A 261 -9.78 0.57 7.47
CA HIS A 261 -8.47 0.56 6.82
C HIS A 261 -8.10 -0.82 6.23
N TYR A 262 -8.70 -1.89 6.77
CA TYR A 262 -8.48 -3.27 6.34
C TYR A 262 -9.81 -3.99 6.17
N PHE A 263 -9.90 -4.88 5.18
CA PHE A 263 -11.00 -5.83 5.08
C PHE A 263 -10.81 -6.95 6.11
N TYR A 264 -11.87 -7.31 6.83
CA TYR A 264 -11.75 -8.19 7.98
C TYR A 264 -11.33 -9.60 7.60
N ASP A 265 -11.79 -10.11 6.46
CA ASP A 265 -11.42 -11.41 5.92
C ASP A 265 -9.93 -11.49 5.57
N GLU A 266 -9.31 -10.41 5.06
CA GLU A 266 -7.87 -10.37 4.73
C GLU A 266 -6.98 -10.47 5.97
N VAL A 267 -7.48 -10.05 7.14
CA VAL A 267 -6.76 -10.14 8.43
C VAL A 267 -7.24 -11.31 9.31
N GLY A 268 -8.06 -12.21 8.75
CA GLY A 268 -8.51 -13.44 9.41
C GLY A 268 -9.68 -13.27 10.39
N LEU A 269 -10.48 -12.21 10.22
CA LEU A 269 -11.63 -11.86 11.06
C LEU A 269 -12.95 -12.00 10.27
N SER A 270 -14.03 -12.35 10.96
CA SER A 270 -15.36 -12.48 10.35
C SER A 270 -15.93 -11.10 10.01
N PRO A 271 -16.31 -10.81 8.74
CA PRO A 271 -16.90 -9.54 8.35
C PRO A 271 -18.17 -9.17 9.13
N VAL A 272 -18.97 -10.18 9.51
CA VAL A 272 -20.31 -10.00 10.09
C VAL A 272 -20.27 -9.99 11.62
N GLU A 273 -19.44 -10.83 12.24
CA GLU A 273 -19.36 -10.95 13.71
C GLU A 273 -18.24 -10.10 14.33
N CYS A 274 -18.15 -8.84 13.91
CA CYS A 274 -17.16 -7.85 14.35
C CYS A 274 -17.71 -6.81 15.37
N LYS A 275 -18.54 -7.26 16.32
CA LYS A 275 -19.14 -6.40 17.36
C LYS A 275 -18.25 -6.29 18.60
N TYR A 276 -17.06 -5.74 18.45
CA TYR A 276 -16.15 -5.51 19.58
C TYR A 276 -16.13 -4.02 19.95
N GLU A 277 -16.46 -3.67 21.19
CA GLU A 277 -16.33 -2.31 21.68
C GLU A 277 -14.86 -2.01 22.01
N PRO A 278 -14.28 -0.91 21.49
CA PRO A 278 -12.89 -0.57 21.81
C PRO A 278 -12.72 -0.42 23.32
N LEU A 279 -11.77 -1.18 23.86
CA LEU A 279 -11.45 -1.14 25.29
C LEU A 279 -10.79 0.20 25.63
N SER A 280 -11.24 0.83 26.72
CA SER A 280 -10.43 1.85 27.38
C SER A 280 -9.26 1.15 28.07
N CYS A 281 -8.06 1.29 27.51
CA CYS A 281 -6.83 0.71 28.04
C CYS A 281 -5.81 1.82 28.34
N GLN A 282 -4.95 1.61 29.34
CA GLN A 282 -3.92 2.58 29.72
C GLN A 282 -2.81 2.73 28.67
N THR A 283 -2.80 1.86 27.67
CA THR A 283 -1.76 1.76 26.64
C THR A 283 -2.10 2.47 25.35
N SER A 284 -3.35 2.94 25.18
CA SER A 284 -3.81 3.61 23.94
C SER A 284 -3.06 4.90 23.61
N GLU A 285 -2.32 5.47 24.57
CA GLU A 285 -1.50 6.67 24.37
C GLU A 285 -0.15 6.39 23.70
N PHE A 286 0.34 5.14 23.73
CA PHE A 286 1.72 4.84 23.31
C PHE A 286 1.93 3.48 22.63
N MET A 287 0.95 2.57 22.62
CA MET A 287 1.06 1.27 21.93
C MET A 287 0.15 1.24 20.70
N TYR A 288 0.76 1.11 19.53
CA TYR A 288 0.13 1.04 18.21
C TYR A 288 0.81 -0.08 17.41
N PRO A 289 0.43 -1.35 17.63
CA PRO A 289 1.20 -2.48 17.11
C PRO A 289 1.07 -2.72 15.61
N PHE A 290 0.08 -2.11 14.94
CA PHE A 290 -0.19 -2.33 13.52
C PHE A 290 0.03 -1.06 12.70
N ASN A 291 0.55 -1.26 11.49
CA ASN A 291 0.57 -0.20 10.48
C ASN A 291 -0.86 0.08 9.97
N ILE A 292 -1.10 1.34 9.61
CA ILE A 292 -2.30 1.80 8.93
C ILE A 292 -1.85 2.29 7.54
N PRO A 293 -2.45 1.84 6.42
CA PRO A 293 -1.94 2.13 5.08
C PRO A 293 -1.82 3.63 4.76
N GLU A 294 -2.71 4.44 5.31
CA GLU A 294 -2.75 5.89 5.10
C GLU A 294 -1.86 6.68 6.07
N GLU A 295 -1.26 6.03 7.06
CA GLU A 295 -0.38 6.67 8.05
C GLU A 295 1.11 6.41 7.76
N GLN A 296 1.96 7.32 8.23
CA GLN A 296 3.40 7.07 8.22
C GLN A 296 3.73 5.88 9.13
N SER A 297 4.52 4.94 8.60
CA SER A 297 4.98 3.78 9.35
C SER A 297 5.72 4.20 10.62
N LYS A 298 5.31 3.62 11.75
CA LYS A 298 5.91 3.85 13.06
C LYS A 298 6.86 2.70 13.37
N ALA A 299 7.89 2.97 14.16
CA ALA A 299 8.82 1.93 14.58
C ALA A 299 8.08 0.82 15.37
N PHE A 300 8.54 -0.42 15.22
CA PHE A 300 7.99 -1.60 15.90
C PHE A 300 6.50 -1.89 15.58
N CYS A 301 5.99 -1.41 14.44
CA CYS A 301 4.71 -1.84 13.90
C CYS A 301 4.86 -3.08 13.00
N LEU A 302 3.82 -3.90 12.98
CA LEU A 302 3.64 -5.01 12.06
C LEU A 302 2.56 -4.67 11.05
N ARG A 303 2.63 -5.19 9.82
CA ARG A 303 1.45 -5.16 8.95
C ARG A 303 0.47 -6.26 9.36
N PRO A 304 -0.82 -6.01 9.57
CA PRO A 304 -1.77 -7.03 10.03
C PRO A 304 -2.13 -8.07 8.95
N ASP A 305 -1.89 -7.75 7.68
CA ASP A 305 -2.26 -8.47 6.47
C ASP A 305 -1.05 -9.09 5.73
N VAL A 306 0.17 -8.96 6.27
CA VAL A 306 1.39 -9.49 5.66
C VAL A 306 2.29 -10.14 6.71
N MET A 307 2.95 -11.24 6.33
CA MET A 307 3.95 -11.90 7.16
C MET A 307 5.28 -11.16 7.06
N GLU A 308 5.91 -10.90 8.21
CA GLU A 308 7.28 -10.40 8.25
C GLU A 308 8.28 -11.48 7.81
N TYR A 309 9.48 -11.07 7.38
CA TYR A 309 10.50 -12.00 6.86
C TYR A 309 10.80 -13.17 7.81
N ASP A 310 10.98 -12.88 9.10
CA ASP A 310 11.24 -13.88 10.13
C ASP A 310 10.05 -14.84 10.35
N GLU A 311 8.83 -14.38 10.12
CA GLU A 311 7.62 -15.21 10.21
C GLU A 311 7.54 -16.17 9.04
N VAL A 312 7.89 -15.73 7.83
CA VAL A 312 7.94 -16.58 6.63
C VAL A 312 8.98 -17.69 6.79
N LEU A 313 10.12 -17.40 7.43
CA LEU A 313 11.15 -18.39 7.69
C LEU A 313 10.75 -19.43 8.73
N GLU A 314 10.05 -19.02 9.80
CA GLU A 314 9.62 -19.94 10.86
C GLU A 314 8.39 -20.77 10.45
N PHE A 315 7.47 -20.16 9.70
CA PHE A 315 6.20 -20.76 9.30
C PHE A 315 6.01 -20.78 7.77
N PRO A 316 6.90 -21.46 7.02
CA PRO A 316 6.81 -21.52 5.56
C PRO A 316 5.50 -22.14 5.07
N GLU A 317 4.87 -23.01 5.86
CA GLU A 317 3.54 -23.60 5.60
C GLU A 317 2.42 -22.57 5.41
N HIS A 318 2.56 -21.38 5.98
CA HIS A 318 1.56 -20.32 5.93
C HIS A 318 1.85 -19.32 4.80
N SER A 319 3.00 -19.40 4.13
CA SER A 319 3.37 -18.45 3.08
C SER A 319 2.40 -18.41 1.90
N THR A 320 1.76 -19.54 1.57
CA THR A 320 0.77 -19.63 0.49
C THR A 320 -0.63 -19.20 0.91
N GLU A 321 -1.01 -19.47 2.17
CA GLU A 321 -2.34 -19.21 2.74
C GLU A 321 -2.18 -18.60 4.15
N PRO A 322 -1.82 -17.31 4.24
CA PRO A 322 -1.37 -16.71 5.50
C PRO A 322 -2.50 -16.20 6.39
N ILE A 323 -3.75 -16.18 5.90
CA ILE A 323 -4.93 -15.63 6.60
C ILE A 323 -5.10 -16.26 7.99
N LEU A 324 -4.86 -17.57 8.10
CA LEU A 324 -4.96 -18.30 9.37
C LEU A 324 -3.89 -17.87 10.37
N TYR A 325 -2.67 -17.63 9.88
CA TYR A 325 -1.57 -17.13 10.68
C TYR A 325 -1.85 -15.71 11.16
N PHE A 326 -2.37 -14.84 10.29
CA PHE A 326 -2.75 -13.46 10.64
C PHE A 326 -3.78 -13.44 11.77
N ALA A 327 -4.81 -14.28 11.69
CA ALA A 327 -5.83 -14.40 12.73
C ALA A 327 -5.21 -14.67 14.12
N LEU A 328 -4.25 -15.59 14.19
CA LEU A 328 -3.55 -15.96 15.43
C LEU A 328 -2.57 -14.88 15.89
N ARG A 329 -1.69 -14.43 14.99
CA ARG A 329 -0.64 -13.45 15.28
C ARG A 329 -1.22 -12.13 15.72
N ASN A 330 -2.22 -11.62 14.99
CA ASN A 330 -2.87 -10.36 15.32
C ASN A 330 -3.56 -10.43 16.68
N LEU A 331 -4.20 -11.56 17.00
CA LEU A 331 -4.86 -11.77 18.29
C LEU A 331 -3.85 -11.70 19.44
N ILE A 332 -2.75 -12.45 19.34
CA ILE A 332 -1.71 -12.49 20.38
C ILE A 332 -1.09 -11.11 20.59
N VAL A 333 -0.69 -10.46 19.49
CA VAL A 333 -0.09 -9.12 19.53
C VAL A 333 -1.06 -8.13 20.18
N THR A 334 -2.33 -8.17 19.82
CA THR A 334 -3.34 -7.26 20.38
C THR A 334 -3.53 -7.47 21.88
N LEU A 335 -3.70 -8.72 22.33
CA LEU A 335 -3.88 -9.03 23.75
C LEU A 335 -2.70 -8.56 24.60
N TRP A 336 -1.48 -8.76 24.10
CA TRP A 336 -0.28 -8.26 24.78
C TRP A 336 -0.27 -6.73 24.84
N ASN A 337 -0.56 -6.03 23.74
CA ASN A 337 -0.50 -4.57 23.68
C ASN A 337 -1.61 -3.89 24.51
N ILE A 338 -2.75 -4.55 24.73
CA ILE A 338 -3.81 -4.07 25.62
C ILE A 338 -3.36 -4.15 27.10
N ASN A 339 -2.63 -5.20 27.48
CA ASN A 339 -2.16 -5.37 28.86
C ASN A 339 -0.71 -5.90 28.94
N PRO A 340 0.29 -5.06 28.63
CA PRO A 340 1.69 -5.45 28.63
C PRO A 340 2.30 -5.43 30.03
N PHE A 341 1.48 -5.41 31.09
CA PHE A 341 1.88 -5.43 32.49
C PHE A 341 1.83 -6.84 33.10
N LYS A 342 1.23 -7.80 32.39
CA LYS A 342 1.10 -9.20 32.80
C LYS A 342 1.66 -10.10 31.72
N TYR A 343 2.48 -11.09 32.11
CA TYR A 343 2.94 -12.12 31.18
C TYR A 343 1.75 -12.83 30.50
N LEU A 344 1.71 -12.76 29.16
CA LEU A 344 0.64 -13.35 28.34
C LEU A 344 0.89 -14.85 28.15
N THR A 345 -0.07 -15.67 28.60
CA THR A 345 -0.01 -17.12 28.48
C THR A 345 -0.99 -17.65 27.45
N LEU A 346 -0.83 -18.92 27.05
CA LEU A 346 -1.78 -19.61 26.18
C LEU A 346 -3.21 -19.59 26.76
N SER A 347 -3.33 -19.72 28.09
CA SER A 347 -4.61 -19.71 28.79
C SER A 347 -5.34 -18.37 28.71
N ASP A 348 -4.59 -17.26 28.60
CA ASP A 348 -5.16 -15.93 28.42
C ASP A 348 -5.69 -15.74 26.98
N CYS A 349 -5.07 -16.39 25.97
CA CYS A 349 -5.43 -16.25 24.56
C CYS A 349 -6.63 -17.13 24.13
N ILE A 350 -6.70 -18.38 24.61
CA ILE A 350 -7.74 -19.37 24.20
C ILE A 350 -9.18 -18.83 24.29
N PRO A 351 -9.59 -18.08 25.34
CA PRO A 351 -10.93 -17.52 25.44
C PRO A 351 -11.30 -16.54 24.32
N HIS A 352 -10.32 -15.89 23.70
CA HIS A 352 -10.52 -14.90 22.63
C HIS A 352 -10.43 -15.51 21.23
N LEU A 353 -10.05 -16.78 21.13
CA LEU A 353 -10.05 -17.54 19.89
C LEU A 353 -11.46 -18.10 19.65
N ILE A 354 -12.33 -17.30 19.08
CA ILE A 354 -13.74 -17.64 18.82
C ILE A 354 -13.92 -17.90 17.33
N CYS A 355 -14.23 -19.13 16.96
CA CYS A 355 -14.71 -19.50 15.63
C CYS A 355 -15.55 -20.77 15.75
N ARG A 356 -16.42 -21.02 14.78
CA ARG A 356 -17.26 -22.23 14.74
C ARG A 356 -16.52 -23.40 14.11
N GLY A 357 -17.02 -24.59 14.39
CA GLY A 357 -16.50 -25.85 13.87
C GLY A 357 -15.21 -26.33 14.54
N LEU A 358 -14.71 -27.45 14.03
CA LEU A 358 -13.50 -28.12 14.53
C LEU A 358 -12.22 -27.28 14.33
N ALA A 359 -12.27 -26.29 13.42
CA ALA A 359 -11.16 -25.36 13.15
C ALA A 359 -10.63 -24.69 14.42
N ARG A 360 -11.49 -24.42 15.42
CA ARG A 360 -11.07 -23.85 16.70
C ARG A 360 -10.03 -24.72 17.42
N ILE A 361 -10.17 -26.04 17.35
CA ILE A 361 -9.26 -26.99 18.01
C ILE A 361 -7.87 -26.95 17.34
N TRP A 362 -7.85 -26.90 16.00
CA TRP A 362 -6.63 -26.72 15.22
C TRP A 362 -5.94 -25.40 15.57
N TYR A 363 -6.69 -24.30 15.60
CA TYR A 363 -6.16 -22.99 15.96
C TYR A 363 -5.54 -22.95 17.36
N ILE A 364 -6.11 -23.63 18.37
CA ILE A 364 -5.53 -23.68 19.73
C ILE A 364 -4.12 -24.30 19.71
N LYS A 365 -3.91 -25.32 18.88
CA LYS A 365 -2.62 -25.99 18.75
C LYS A 365 -1.58 -25.09 18.09
N GLU A 366 -1.97 -24.42 17.01
CA GLU A 366 -1.06 -23.50 16.29
C GLU A 366 -0.79 -22.22 17.09
N LEU A 367 -1.78 -21.72 17.84
CA LEU A 367 -1.65 -20.57 18.73
C LEU A 367 -0.48 -20.73 19.71
N GLU A 368 -0.24 -21.93 20.23
CA GLU A 368 0.88 -22.20 21.13
C GLU A 368 2.24 -21.99 20.44
N LYS A 369 2.39 -22.42 19.18
CA LYS A 369 3.63 -22.22 18.42
C LYS A 369 3.86 -20.75 18.14
N VAL A 370 2.83 -20.05 17.65
CA VAL A 370 2.90 -18.62 17.34
C VAL A 370 3.22 -17.81 18.60
N LEU A 371 2.58 -18.11 19.73
CA LEU A 371 2.85 -17.44 21.02
C LEU A 371 4.31 -17.61 21.46
N LYS A 372 4.87 -18.82 21.32
CA LYS A 372 6.27 -19.11 21.66
C LYS A 372 7.23 -18.34 20.74
N PHE A 373 6.95 -18.31 19.44
CA PHE A 373 7.75 -17.58 18.46
C PHE A 373 7.73 -16.06 18.74
N LEU A 374 6.56 -15.46 18.92
CA LEU A 374 6.42 -14.04 19.19
C LEU A 374 7.08 -13.63 20.51
N SER A 375 7.02 -14.50 21.52
CA SER A 375 7.77 -14.32 22.76
C SER A 375 9.26 -14.33 22.45
N LEU A 376 9.78 -15.37 21.79
CA LEU A 376 11.20 -15.53 21.44
C LEU A 376 11.77 -14.33 20.66
N LYS A 377 11.00 -13.78 19.72
CA LYS A 377 11.36 -12.60 18.92
C LYS A 377 11.20 -11.27 19.67
N ASN A 378 10.76 -11.31 20.94
CA ASN A 378 10.48 -10.16 21.80
C ASN A 378 9.44 -9.19 21.21
N ILE A 379 8.46 -9.73 20.48
CA ILE A 379 7.29 -8.97 20.03
C ILE A 379 6.27 -8.84 21.18
N ILE A 380 6.23 -9.85 22.05
CA ILE A 380 5.42 -9.89 23.27
C ILE A 380 6.26 -10.29 24.48
N ASN A 381 5.69 -10.23 25.68
CA ASN A 381 6.28 -10.78 26.91
C ASN A 381 7.70 -10.22 27.22
N TYR A 382 7.96 -8.99 26.81
CA TYR A 382 9.26 -8.33 26.99
C TYR A 382 9.20 -7.17 28.00
N GLY A 383 10.37 -6.59 28.29
CA GLY A 383 10.52 -5.50 29.25
C GLY A 383 10.88 -6.00 30.65
N VAL A 384 10.39 -5.29 31.67
CA VAL A 384 10.65 -5.58 33.10
C VAL A 384 9.45 -6.32 33.71
N LEU A 385 8.95 -7.33 33.00
CA LEU A 385 7.86 -8.18 33.49
C LEU A 385 8.31 -9.16 34.55
N ASP A 386 7.47 -9.37 35.56
CA ASP A 386 7.58 -10.52 36.44
C ASP A 386 7.12 -11.78 35.71
N ILE A 387 7.97 -12.81 35.74
CA ILE A 387 7.72 -14.05 35.01
C ILE A 387 7.36 -15.14 36.00
N PRO A 388 6.23 -15.84 35.77
CA PRO A 388 5.83 -16.97 36.59
C PRO A 388 6.95 -18.01 36.68
N LYS A 389 7.28 -18.43 37.91
CA LYS A 389 8.36 -19.39 38.16
C LYS A 389 8.11 -20.72 37.46
N GLU A 390 6.85 -21.14 37.37
CA GLU A 390 6.46 -22.38 36.70
C GLU A 390 6.87 -22.39 35.22
N ILE A 391 6.82 -21.23 34.55
CA ILE A 391 7.21 -21.09 33.14
C ILE A 391 8.72 -21.24 33.00
N VAL A 392 9.50 -20.60 33.87
CA VAL A 392 10.97 -20.69 33.82
C VAL A 392 11.44 -22.11 34.13
N GLU A 393 10.82 -22.77 35.11
CA GLU A 393 11.17 -24.14 35.49
C GLU A 393 10.79 -25.17 34.42
N SER A 394 9.61 -25.03 33.80
CA SER A 394 9.18 -25.90 32.69
C SER A 394 10.02 -25.73 31.42
N GLN A 395 10.65 -24.57 31.23
CA GLN A 395 11.48 -24.26 30.07
C GLN A 395 12.97 -24.41 30.31
N LYS A 396 13.40 -24.99 31.45
CA LYS A 396 14.83 -25.09 31.79
C LYS A 396 15.62 -25.81 30.68
N LYS A 397 16.54 -25.09 30.04
CA LYS A 397 17.37 -25.62 28.94
C LYS A 397 18.74 -26.05 29.46
N GLN A 398 19.31 -27.10 28.86
CA GLN A 398 20.72 -27.45 29.04
C GLN A 398 21.62 -26.55 28.17
N LEU A 399 21.44 -25.23 28.31
CA LEU A 399 22.23 -24.22 27.60
C LEU A 399 22.76 -23.23 28.63
N GLU A 400 24.07 -23.00 28.59
CA GLU A 400 24.73 -21.97 29.39
C GLU A 400 25.33 -20.91 28.46
N VAL A 401 25.04 -19.64 28.74
CA VAL A 401 25.48 -18.49 27.95
C VAL A 401 26.27 -17.54 28.84
N VAL A 402 27.46 -17.17 28.37
CA VAL A 402 28.24 -16.09 28.97
C VAL A 402 27.99 -14.82 28.17
N ILE A 403 27.59 -13.76 28.85
CA ILE A 403 27.37 -12.43 28.25
C ILE A 403 28.45 -11.50 28.74
N VAL A 404 29.11 -10.79 27.82
CA VAL A 404 30.18 -9.84 28.12
C VAL A 404 29.64 -8.42 28.00
N GLY A 405 29.71 -7.67 29.12
CA GLY A 405 29.22 -6.31 29.26
C GLY A 405 27.81 -6.24 29.87
N GLY A 406 27.70 -5.61 31.04
CA GLY A 406 26.48 -5.31 31.79
C GLY A 406 25.84 -3.98 31.45
N GLY A 407 25.91 -3.53 30.18
CA GLY A 407 25.14 -2.40 29.67
C GLY A 407 23.72 -2.79 29.25
N ILE A 408 22.95 -1.85 28.67
CA ILE A 408 21.55 -2.11 28.26
C ILE A 408 21.39 -3.34 27.35
N SER A 409 22.29 -3.53 26.37
CA SER A 409 22.23 -4.67 25.46
C SER A 409 22.47 -6.01 26.17
N GLY A 410 23.52 -6.10 26.98
CA GLY A 410 23.86 -7.31 27.71
C GLY A 410 22.84 -7.64 28.80
N LEU A 411 22.31 -6.64 29.51
CA LEU A 411 21.25 -6.81 30.50
C LEU A 411 19.93 -7.23 29.86
N ALA A 412 19.56 -6.65 28.72
CA ALA A 412 18.37 -7.06 27.97
C ALA A 412 18.47 -8.52 27.50
N ALA A 413 19.61 -8.90 26.90
CA ALA A 413 19.87 -10.28 26.50
C ALA A 413 19.88 -11.23 27.71
N ALA A 414 20.51 -10.85 28.82
CA ALA A 414 20.56 -11.64 30.04
C ALA A 414 19.16 -11.86 30.62
N ARG A 415 18.33 -10.81 30.65
CA ARG A 415 16.93 -10.90 31.08
C ARG A 415 16.19 -11.89 30.19
N GLN A 416 16.16 -11.68 28.87
CA GLN A 416 15.39 -12.54 27.97
C GLN A 416 15.85 -13.99 27.97
N LEU A 417 17.16 -14.26 27.96
CA LEU A 417 17.68 -15.63 28.02
C LEU A 417 17.30 -16.32 29.34
N ARG A 418 17.38 -15.62 30.47
CA ARG A 418 16.90 -16.16 31.76
C ARG A 418 15.40 -16.43 31.74
N ASN A 419 14.61 -15.58 31.07
CA ASN A 419 13.18 -15.77 30.89
C ASN A 419 12.87 -17.08 30.14
N TYR A 420 13.74 -17.48 29.21
CA TYR A 420 13.64 -18.75 28.48
C TYR A 420 14.30 -19.95 29.17
N GLY A 421 14.57 -19.86 30.48
CA GLY A 421 15.13 -20.95 31.26
C GLY A 421 16.60 -21.28 30.95
N VAL A 422 17.33 -20.38 30.30
CA VAL A 422 18.76 -20.53 29.97
C VAL A 422 19.63 -20.11 31.16
N GLY A 423 20.68 -20.86 31.45
CA GLY A 423 21.69 -20.45 32.43
C GLY A 423 22.53 -19.31 31.90
N VAL A 424 22.52 -18.15 32.57
CA VAL A 424 23.26 -16.96 32.10
C VAL A 424 24.29 -16.53 33.13
N LYS A 425 25.52 -16.28 32.65
CA LYS A 425 26.60 -15.64 33.42
C LYS A 425 26.98 -14.32 32.77
N LEU A 426 26.78 -13.21 33.47
CA LEU A 426 27.14 -11.87 32.99
C LEU A 426 28.53 -11.49 33.53
N LEU A 427 29.44 -11.09 32.65
CA LEU A 427 30.76 -10.59 32.98
C LEU A 427 30.83 -9.10 32.63
N GLU A 428 30.88 -8.24 33.64
CA GLU A 428 31.06 -6.80 33.49
C GLU A 428 32.49 -6.41 33.90
N ALA A 429 33.12 -5.54 33.11
CA ALA A 429 34.51 -5.13 33.34
C ALA A 429 34.63 -4.10 34.48
N LYS A 430 33.62 -3.25 34.64
CA LYS A 430 33.56 -2.23 35.69
C LYS A 430 32.98 -2.79 36.99
N ASN A 431 33.13 -2.04 38.06
CA ASN A 431 32.50 -2.32 39.36
C ASN A 431 31.02 -1.92 39.42
N HIS A 432 30.40 -1.57 38.29
CA HIS A 432 28.99 -1.18 38.20
C HIS A 432 28.37 -1.67 36.90
N ILE A 433 27.06 -1.92 36.93
CA ILE A 433 26.25 -2.23 35.73
C ILE A 433 25.72 -0.94 35.08
N GLY A 434 25.00 -1.07 33.96
CA GLY A 434 24.41 0.03 33.19
C GLY A 434 25.30 0.53 32.04
N GLY A 435 26.61 0.28 32.11
CA GLY A 435 27.56 0.64 31.05
C GLY A 435 27.62 2.15 30.83
N ARG A 436 27.00 2.63 29.75
CA ARG A 436 26.87 4.07 29.43
C ARG A 436 25.66 4.73 30.10
N MET A 437 24.78 3.96 30.72
CA MET A 437 23.65 4.47 31.51
C MET A 437 24.10 4.50 32.98
N LYS A 438 24.44 5.68 33.46
CA LYS A 438 24.89 5.90 34.84
C LYS A 438 24.26 7.19 35.33
N ASP A 439 23.55 7.10 36.44
CA ASP A 439 22.89 8.25 37.05
C ASP A 439 23.66 8.67 38.31
N ASP A 440 23.78 9.99 38.51
CA ASP A 440 24.21 10.59 39.76
C ASP A 440 22.96 11.04 40.55
N TRP A 441 22.90 10.65 41.81
CA TRP A 441 21.80 10.94 42.73
C TRP A 441 22.20 11.92 43.85
N SER A 442 23.42 12.47 43.81
CA SER A 442 23.98 13.34 44.85
C SER A 442 23.14 14.59 45.15
N LEU A 443 22.31 15.04 44.20
CA LEU A 443 21.43 16.21 44.32
C LEU A 443 19.99 15.89 44.76
N GLY A 444 19.70 14.64 45.14
CA GLY A 444 18.33 14.21 45.49
C GLY A 444 17.40 14.00 44.29
N VAL A 445 17.90 14.20 43.07
CA VAL A 445 17.26 13.88 41.79
C VAL A 445 18.26 13.15 40.91
N ALA A 446 17.77 12.22 40.08
CA ALA A 446 18.60 11.50 39.12
C ALA A 446 19.09 12.44 38.00
N VAL A 447 20.40 12.62 37.90
CA VAL A 447 21.05 13.29 36.77
C VAL A 447 21.84 12.24 35.99
N GLY A 448 21.42 11.95 34.77
CA GLY A 448 22.10 10.99 33.91
C GLY A 448 23.47 11.53 33.49
N CYS A 449 24.54 10.88 33.93
CA CYS A 449 25.89 11.08 33.41
C CYS A 449 26.07 10.47 32.00
N GLY A 450 25.01 9.90 31.43
CA GLY A 450 24.97 9.27 30.12
C GLY A 450 23.58 9.41 29.48
N ALA A 451 22.96 8.31 29.07
CA ALA A 451 21.65 8.37 28.41
C ALA A 451 20.51 8.69 29.40
N GLN A 452 19.77 9.77 29.15
CA GLN A 452 18.58 10.17 29.94
C GLN A 452 17.39 10.64 29.06
N LEU A 453 17.58 10.79 27.74
CA LEU A 453 16.55 11.18 26.78
C LEU A 453 16.04 9.95 26.01
N VAL A 454 14.73 9.87 25.81
CA VAL A 454 14.07 8.85 24.99
C VAL A 454 13.52 9.52 23.73
N THR A 455 14.08 9.18 22.57
CA THR A 455 13.64 9.71 21.27
C THR A 455 12.53 8.83 20.68
N GLY A 456 11.34 9.40 20.51
CA GLY A 456 10.14 8.69 20.06
C GLY A 456 9.47 7.90 21.19
N SER A 457 8.23 8.26 21.53
CA SER A 457 7.47 7.66 22.63
C SER A 457 6.62 6.46 22.20
N ILE A 458 6.13 6.49 20.95
CA ILE A 458 5.23 5.48 20.40
C ILE A 458 6.00 4.15 20.19
N ASN A 459 5.42 3.05 20.66
CA ASN A 459 5.93 1.68 20.61
C ASN A 459 7.33 1.48 21.23
N ASN A 460 7.85 2.47 21.96
CA ASN A 460 9.22 2.42 22.44
C ASN A 460 9.34 1.48 23.66
N PRO A 461 10.22 0.46 23.63
CA PRO A 461 10.39 -0.47 24.75
C PRO A 461 10.77 0.21 26.07
N ILE A 462 11.48 1.35 26.03
CA ILE A 462 11.83 2.10 27.24
C ILE A 462 10.58 2.71 27.88
N ILE A 463 9.68 3.28 27.09
CA ILE A 463 8.42 3.85 27.60
C ILE A 463 7.55 2.76 28.20
N LEU A 464 7.47 1.59 27.55
CA LEU A 464 6.79 0.43 28.12
C LEU A 464 7.40 0.05 29.48
N MET A 465 8.72 -0.09 29.57
CA MET A 465 9.39 -0.44 30.82
C MET A 465 9.15 0.60 31.91
N CYS A 466 9.18 1.90 31.59
CA CYS A 466 8.84 2.97 32.53
C CYS A 466 7.42 2.79 33.07
N LYS A 467 6.45 2.50 32.20
CA LYS A 467 5.06 2.25 32.61
C LYS A 467 4.94 0.97 33.45
N GLN A 468 5.66 -0.10 33.11
CA GLN A 468 5.66 -1.37 33.86
C GLN A 468 6.14 -1.21 35.31
N ILE A 469 7.15 -0.37 35.54
CA ILE A 469 7.72 -0.15 36.88
C ILE A 469 7.19 1.11 37.57
N GLY A 470 6.28 1.86 36.93
CA GLY A 470 5.72 3.09 37.47
C GLY A 470 6.69 4.28 37.52
N VAL A 471 7.72 4.30 36.66
CA VAL A 471 8.63 5.44 36.52
C VAL A 471 8.00 6.52 35.66
N ASN A 472 7.89 7.72 36.23
CA ASN A 472 7.41 8.89 35.52
C ASN A 472 8.48 9.40 34.55
N TYR A 473 8.04 9.86 33.39
CA TYR A 473 8.86 10.58 32.42
C TYR A 473 8.13 11.86 32.01
N ARG A 474 8.90 12.82 31.51
CA ARG A 474 8.37 14.09 31.01
C ARG A 474 8.57 14.17 29.51
N ILE A 475 7.51 14.51 28.79
CA ILE A 475 7.61 14.85 27.37
C ILE A 475 8.31 16.20 27.29
N VAL A 476 9.42 16.24 26.56
CA VAL A 476 10.10 17.49 26.22
C VAL A 476 9.28 18.16 25.14
N ASP A 477 8.82 19.37 25.41
CA ASP A 477 8.11 20.17 24.41
C ASP A 477 9.10 20.71 23.35
N GLY A 478 8.56 21.25 22.25
CA GLY A 478 9.38 21.81 21.18
C GLY A 478 10.00 23.17 21.49
N THR A 479 9.83 23.71 22.71
CA THR A 479 10.32 25.05 23.03
C THR A 479 11.78 25.00 23.50
N CYS A 480 12.69 25.49 22.66
CA CYS A 480 14.12 25.57 22.97
C CYS A 480 14.66 26.94 22.53
N PRO A 481 14.50 28.01 23.32
CA PRO A 481 14.94 29.34 22.92
C PRO A 481 16.47 29.42 22.86
N MET A 482 17.00 29.93 21.75
CA MET A 482 18.42 30.27 21.65
C MET A 482 18.74 31.51 22.49
N ILE A 483 19.76 31.43 23.35
CA ILE A 483 20.20 32.52 24.23
C ILE A 483 21.58 33.02 23.78
N ASP A 484 21.72 34.34 23.64
CA ASP A 484 23.00 34.99 23.39
C ASP A 484 23.93 34.83 24.61
N GLY A 485 25.09 34.20 24.41
CA GLY A 485 26.03 33.89 25.50
C GLY A 485 26.74 35.12 26.11
N GLN A 486 26.75 36.27 25.43
CA GLN A 486 27.35 37.51 25.93
C GLN A 486 26.31 38.42 26.59
N LEU A 487 25.15 38.56 25.95
CA LEU A 487 24.10 39.48 26.37
C LEU A 487 23.07 38.84 27.30
N GLY A 488 22.97 37.51 27.32
CA GLY A 488 21.98 36.76 28.10
C GLY A 488 20.54 36.90 27.58
N ASN A 489 20.34 37.58 26.45
CA ASN A 489 19.03 37.81 25.86
C ASN A 489 18.64 36.63 24.96
N ALA A 490 17.34 36.32 24.93
CA ALA A 490 16.81 35.41 23.92
C ALA A 490 16.93 36.04 22.52
N ILE A 491 17.35 35.23 21.54
CA ILE A 491 17.38 35.60 20.14
C ILE A 491 15.95 35.82 19.63
N ASP A 492 15.76 36.75 18.70
CA ASP A 492 14.46 36.96 18.04
C ASP A 492 14.03 35.65 17.35
N PRO A 493 12.85 35.09 17.66
CA PRO A 493 12.33 33.87 17.04
C PRO A 493 12.30 33.90 15.52
N LYS A 494 12.22 35.10 14.90
CA LYS A 494 12.30 35.25 13.44
C LYS A 494 13.69 34.93 12.91
N VAL A 495 14.72 35.38 13.60
CA VAL A 495 16.13 35.11 13.23
C VAL A 495 16.43 33.64 13.43
N ASP A 496 15.97 33.07 14.55
CA ASP A 496 16.09 31.64 14.85
C ASP A 496 15.51 30.77 13.72
N ARG A 497 14.24 31.03 13.35
CA ARG A 497 13.57 30.33 12.23
C ARG A 497 14.29 30.52 10.89
N LEU A 498 14.78 31.72 10.59
CA LEU A 498 15.52 31.95 9.33
C LEU A 498 16.80 31.12 9.25
N VAL A 499 17.52 30.99 10.37
CA VAL A 499 18.75 30.18 10.42
C VAL A 499 18.42 28.69 10.32
N GLU A 500 17.35 28.23 10.97
CA GLU A 500 16.84 26.84 10.84
C GLU A 500 16.52 26.49 9.38
N GLU A 501 15.75 27.33 8.69
CA GLU A 501 15.41 27.13 7.26
C GLU A 501 16.67 27.07 6.38
N HIS A 502 17.65 27.94 6.63
CA HIS A 502 18.93 27.91 5.91
C HIS A 502 19.73 26.64 6.19
N PHE A 503 19.72 26.16 7.43
CA PHE A 503 20.37 24.92 7.82
C PHE A 503 19.74 23.72 7.13
N ASP A 504 18.41 23.63 7.12
CA ASP A 504 17.68 22.56 6.42
C ASP A 504 17.89 22.60 4.90
N CYS A 505 17.90 23.79 4.28
CA CYS A 505 18.24 23.94 2.86
C CYS A 505 19.65 23.41 2.53
N ILE A 506 20.62 23.60 3.42
CA ILE A 506 21.97 23.05 3.25
C ILE A 506 21.92 21.53 3.34
N LEU A 507 21.18 20.96 4.30
CA LEU A 507 21.02 19.51 4.44
C LEU A 507 20.33 18.88 3.21
N ASP A 508 19.30 19.52 2.65
CA ASP A 508 18.61 19.08 1.44
C ASP A 508 19.54 19.10 0.21
N ALA A 509 20.35 20.14 0.07
CA ALA A 509 21.35 20.24 -0.99
C ALA A 509 22.40 19.11 -0.86
N LEU A 510 22.79 18.77 0.38
CA LEU A 510 23.72 17.67 0.65
C LEU A 510 23.09 16.30 0.38
N PHE A 511 21.81 16.10 0.72
CA PHE A 511 21.06 14.89 0.40
C PHE A 511 20.95 14.68 -1.12
N THR A 512 20.64 15.76 -1.85
CA THR A 512 20.59 15.76 -3.32
C THR A 512 21.95 15.45 -3.94
N TRP A 513 23.02 16.07 -3.41
CA TRP A 513 24.39 15.78 -3.82
C TRP A 513 24.74 14.30 -3.64
N LYS A 514 24.43 13.73 -2.46
CA LYS A 514 24.68 12.31 -2.16
C LYS A 514 23.92 11.38 -3.11
N SER A 515 22.66 11.70 -3.42
CA SER A 515 21.77 10.85 -4.22
C SER A 515 22.05 10.91 -5.73
N SER A 516 22.66 11.99 -6.21
CA SER A 516 22.98 12.21 -7.64
C SER A 516 24.33 11.65 -8.10
N SER A 517 25.22 11.25 -7.17
CA SER A 517 26.53 10.69 -7.53
C SER A 517 26.50 9.17 -7.70
N SER A 518 26.82 8.68 -8.90
CA SER A 518 26.88 7.24 -9.24
C SER A 518 28.00 6.47 -8.53
N THR A 519 28.97 7.19 -7.94
CA THR A 519 29.95 6.68 -6.96
C THR A 519 30.25 7.81 -5.97
N PRO A 520 29.52 7.90 -4.83
CA PRO A 520 29.81 8.93 -3.84
C PRO A 520 31.18 8.62 -3.24
N ARG A 521 32.20 9.44 -3.52
CA ARG A 521 33.35 9.50 -2.62
C ARG A 521 32.86 10.15 -1.34
N ASP A 522 32.73 9.33 -0.32
CA ASP A 522 32.33 9.78 1.00
C ASP A 522 33.27 10.90 1.47
N ALA A 523 32.71 11.92 2.11
CA ALA A 523 33.41 13.12 2.53
C ALA A 523 32.87 13.55 3.89
N SER A 524 33.67 14.30 4.66
CA SER A 524 33.20 14.79 5.95
C SER A 524 31.99 15.70 5.77
N LEU A 525 30.96 15.49 6.59
CA LEU A 525 29.75 16.31 6.59
C LEU A 525 30.11 17.78 6.81
N GLU A 526 30.97 18.06 7.79
CA GLU A 526 31.49 19.41 8.07
C GLU A 526 32.16 20.02 6.84
N GLY A 527 33.07 19.31 6.19
CA GLY A 527 33.77 19.83 5.01
C GLY A 527 32.81 20.16 3.86
N LYS A 528 31.74 19.37 3.71
CA LYS A 528 30.71 19.62 2.70
C LYS A 528 29.78 20.77 3.06
N VAL A 529 29.36 20.87 4.32
CA VAL A 529 28.58 22.02 4.82
C VAL A 529 29.37 23.31 4.60
N MET A 530 30.65 23.34 4.97
CA MET A 530 31.50 24.52 4.82
C MET A 530 31.76 24.87 3.34
N ALA A 531 32.00 23.87 2.48
CA ALA A 531 32.16 24.11 1.05
C ALA A 531 30.86 24.63 0.39
N THR A 532 29.69 24.17 0.84
CA THR A 532 28.40 24.68 0.39
C THR A 532 28.19 26.11 0.88
N LYS A 533 28.53 26.41 2.13
CA LYS A 533 28.49 27.75 2.71
C LYS A 533 29.40 28.73 1.95
N GLU A 534 30.65 28.38 1.68
CA GLU A 534 31.59 29.24 0.94
C GLU A 534 31.08 29.58 -0.47
N ARG A 535 30.38 28.65 -1.14
CA ARG A 535 29.74 28.89 -2.44
C ARG A 535 28.55 29.85 -2.37
N VAL A 536 27.84 29.85 -1.24
CA VAL A 536 26.71 30.74 -0.96
C VAL A 536 27.19 32.15 -0.58
N GLU A 537 28.33 32.29 0.10
CA GLU A 537 28.86 33.59 0.57
C GLU A 537 29.62 34.42 -0.50
N GLN A 538 29.86 33.91 -1.71
CA GLN A 538 30.57 34.67 -2.75
C GLN A 538 29.73 35.84 -3.32
N PRO A 539 30.27 37.09 -3.38
CA PRO A 539 29.50 38.29 -3.71
C PRO A 539 29.01 38.38 -5.17
N SER A 540 29.59 37.62 -6.10
CA SER A 540 29.06 37.47 -7.48
C SER A 540 27.73 36.71 -7.53
N ASN A 541 27.37 36.01 -6.45
CA ASN A 541 26.09 35.30 -6.30
C ASN A 541 25.10 36.04 -5.40
N PHE A 542 25.47 37.16 -4.78
CA PHE A 542 24.59 37.87 -3.82
C PHE A 542 23.37 38.53 -4.50
N PHE A 543 23.52 38.97 -5.76
CA PHE A 543 22.40 39.45 -6.57
C PHE A 543 21.44 38.33 -7.01
N SER A 544 21.97 37.10 -7.11
CA SER A 544 21.21 35.87 -7.35
C SER A 544 20.56 35.36 -6.05
N PHE A 545 21.18 35.58 -4.88
CA PHE A 545 20.67 35.08 -3.60
C PHE A 545 19.42 35.83 -3.12
N GLN A 546 19.31 37.13 -3.36
CA GLN A 546 18.13 37.92 -2.93
C GLN A 546 16.92 37.74 -3.86
N THR A 547 17.16 37.45 -5.15
CA THR A 547 16.12 37.03 -6.09
C THR A 547 15.70 35.57 -5.86
N THR A 548 16.64 34.67 -5.57
CA THR A 548 16.31 33.28 -5.22
C THR A 548 15.67 33.14 -3.85
N LEU A 549 16.02 33.94 -2.83
CA LEU A 549 15.34 33.93 -1.53
C LEU A 549 13.94 34.53 -1.60
N SER A 550 13.73 35.56 -2.44
CA SER A 550 12.38 36.11 -2.68
C SER A 550 11.51 35.14 -3.49
N LEU A 551 12.10 34.42 -4.46
CA LEU A 551 11.44 33.29 -5.11
C LEU A 551 11.21 32.15 -4.12
N LEU A 552 12.17 31.82 -3.24
CA LEU A 552 12.04 30.72 -2.27
C LEU A 552 10.96 31.02 -1.25
N VAL A 553 10.83 32.26 -0.74
CA VAL A 553 9.76 32.64 0.18
C VAL A 553 8.41 32.68 -0.54
N ALA A 554 8.35 33.16 -1.79
CA ALA A 554 7.13 33.06 -2.58
C ALA A 554 6.75 31.60 -2.88
N THR A 555 7.74 30.73 -3.08
CA THR A 555 7.56 29.30 -3.34
C THR A 555 7.23 28.55 -2.04
N LEU A 556 7.83 28.91 -0.91
CA LEU A 556 7.56 28.36 0.43
C LEU A 556 6.18 28.77 0.94
N VAL A 557 5.73 30.00 0.67
CA VAL A 557 4.34 30.40 0.94
C VAL A 557 3.36 29.63 0.05
N VAL A 558 3.73 29.33 -1.20
CA VAL A 558 2.90 28.48 -2.09
C VAL A 558 2.98 26.98 -1.73
N LEU A 559 4.09 26.52 -1.16
CA LEU A 559 4.32 25.13 -0.72
C LEU A 559 3.72 24.85 0.67
N TYR A 560 3.70 25.83 1.58
CA TYR A 560 3.04 25.70 2.90
C TYR A 560 1.51 25.58 2.78
N PHE A 561 0.95 26.04 1.65
CA PHE A 561 -0.46 25.78 1.30
C PHE A 561 -0.67 24.50 0.47
N ASN A 562 0.39 23.82 0.01
CA ASN A 562 0.33 22.61 -0.83
C ASN A 562 1.26 21.52 -0.28
N ASN A 563 0.85 20.85 0.79
CA ASN A 563 1.52 19.64 1.30
C ASN A 563 1.66 18.56 0.21
N ALA A 564 2.87 18.36 -0.32
CA ALA A 564 3.28 17.12 -0.99
C ALA A 564 4.82 17.02 -1.05
N VAL A 565 5.34 15.92 -0.50
CA VAL A 565 6.74 15.46 -0.58
C VAL A 565 7.29 15.60 -2.01
N THR A 566 8.23 16.53 -2.23
CA THR A 566 8.85 16.77 -3.54
C THR A 566 9.85 15.67 -3.88
N VAL A 567 9.46 14.79 -4.78
CA VAL A 567 10.41 14.13 -5.66
C VAL A 567 11.01 15.20 -6.56
N SER A 568 12.33 15.32 -6.59
CA SER A 568 13.03 16.22 -7.50
C SER A 568 12.69 15.82 -8.95
N TYR A 569 11.83 16.61 -9.60
CA TYR A 569 11.47 16.41 -10.99
C TYR A 569 12.57 17.00 -11.89
N VAL A 570 13.08 16.21 -12.81
CA VAL A 570 14.13 16.65 -13.75
C VAL A 570 13.48 17.07 -15.07
N ASP A 571 13.42 18.38 -15.30
CA ASP A 571 13.09 18.95 -16.62
C ASP A 571 14.31 18.81 -17.54
N VAL A 572 14.23 17.92 -18.54
CA VAL A 572 15.24 17.79 -19.59
C VAL A 572 14.72 18.49 -20.83
N ILE A 573 15.35 19.60 -21.20
CA ILE A 573 15.07 20.32 -22.45
C ILE A 573 16.21 19.97 -23.42
N PRO A 574 15.95 19.21 -24.49
CA PRO A 574 16.94 18.87 -25.49
C PRO A 574 17.53 20.14 -26.12
N GLN A 575 18.86 20.25 -26.13
CA GLN A 575 19.54 21.44 -26.65
C GLN A 575 19.93 21.26 -28.11
N ALA A 576 19.79 22.33 -28.89
CA ALA A 576 20.26 22.39 -30.26
C ALA A 576 21.80 22.55 -30.31
N GLU A 577 22.47 21.79 -31.16
CA GLU A 577 23.83 22.10 -31.60
C GLU A 577 23.76 23.20 -32.67
N VAL A 578 24.37 24.37 -32.39
CA VAL A 578 24.42 25.49 -33.37
C VAL A 578 25.63 25.32 -34.27
N LEU A 579 25.39 25.16 -35.58
CA LEU A 579 26.41 25.00 -36.61
C LEU A 579 27.08 26.35 -36.95
N ALA A 580 28.26 26.30 -37.57
CA ALA A 580 29.05 27.49 -37.90
C ALA A 580 28.33 28.49 -38.85
N ASN A 581 27.38 28.02 -39.65
CA ASN A 581 26.54 28.84 -40.51
C ASN A 581 25.31 29.45 -39.79
N GLY A 582 25.12 29.13 -38.49
CA GLY A 582 24.01 29.56 -37.65
C GLY A 582 22.77 28.67 -37.72
N ASP A 583 22.82 27.55 -38.44
CA ASP A 583 21.76 26.55 -38.45
C ASP A 583 21.75 25.76 -37.13
N SER A 584 20.59 25.24 -36.77
CA SER A 584 20.39 24.44 -35.55
C SER A 584 20.24 22.97 -35.90
N LYS A 585 20.86 22.10 -35.11
CA LYS A 585 20.85 20.66 -35.29
C LYS A 585 20.37 19.98 -34.01
N PHE A 586 19.38 19.09 -34.14
CA PHE A 586 18.75 18.37 -33.04
C PHE A 586 18.87 16.87 -33.25
N ASN A 587 19.23 16.12 -32.21
CA ASN A 587 19.14 14.66 -32.26
C ASN A 587 17.68 14.24 -32.03
N ILE A 588 17.22 13.28 -32.82
CA ILE A 588 15.89 12.70 -32.71
C ILE A 588 15.97 11.18 -32.67
N ILE A 589 15.05 10.56 -31.96
CA ILE A 589 14.89 9.11 -31.90
C ILE A 589 13.46 8.76 -32.29
N VAL A 590 13.32 7.68 -33.05
CA VAL A 590 12.01 7.11 -33.41
C VAL A 590 11.94 5.65 -33.01
N VAL A 591 10.74 5.16 -32.71
CA VAL A 591 10.50 3.76 -32.33
C VAL A 591 9.39 3.14 -33.20
N THR A 592 9.52 1.84 -33.48
CA THR A 592 8.56 1.11 -34.30
C THR A 592 7.47 0.45 -33.47
N ASP A 593 6.27 0.46 -34.00
CA ASP A 593 5.27 -0.56 -33.73
C ASP A 593 5.36 -1.62 -34.85
N LEU A 594 5.55 -2.89 -34.46
CA LEU A 594 5.67 -4.02 -35.38
C LEU A 594 4.42 -4.91 -35.36
N ASP A 595 3.36 -4.51 -34.64
CA ASP A 595 2.14 -5.30 -34.48
C ASP A 595 2.47 -6.76 -34.09
N HIS A 596 1.90 -7.71 -34.84
CA HIS A 596 2.11 -9.14 -34.69
C HIS A 596 3.55 -9.61 -35.01
N ASP A 597 4.33 -8.82 -35.75
CA ASP A 597 5.70 -9.14 -36.15
C ASP A 597 6.73 -8.77 -35.07
N SER A 598 6.30 -8.17 -33.96
CA SER A 598 7.13 -7.90 -32.76
C SER A 598 7.69 -9.18 -32.13
N LYS A 599 7.07 -10.34 -32.35
CA LYS A 599 7.50 -11.60 -31.71
C LYS A 599 8.80 -12.13 -32.33
N SER A 600 9.83 -12.27 -31.51
CA SER A 600 11.13 -12.81 -31.94
C SER A 600 11.00 -14.26 -32.45
N THR A 601 11.56 -14.50 -33.62
CA THR A 601 11.65 -15.84 -34.23
C THR A 601 12.82 -16.67 -33.67
N THR A 602 13.80 -16.02 -33.06
CA THR A 602 15.04 -16.65 -32.58
C THR A 602 15.04 -16.86 -31.06
N LYS A 603 14.46 -15.92 -30.29
CA LYS A 603 14.39 -15.99 -28.83
C LYS A 603 12.99 -16.39 -28.38
N LYS A 604 12.89 -17.44 -27.57
CA LYS A 604 11.61 -17.93 -27.05
C LYS A 604 10.96 -16.88 -26.14
N ASN A 605 9.66 -16.66 -26.31
CA ASN A 605 8.84 -15.74 -25.50
C ASN A 605 9.47 -14.34 -25.36
N THR A 606 10.02 -13.82 -26.46
CA THR A 606 10.61 -12.49 -26.50
C THR A 606 9.92 -11.70 -27.60
N TRP A 607 9.57 -10.45 -27.29
CA TRP A 607 9.06 -9.49 -28.26
C TRP A 607 10.05 -8.34 -28.36
N GLU A 608 10.20 -7.78 -29.55
CA GLU A 608 11.21 -6.79 -29.89
C GLU A 608 10.56 -5.65 -30.69
N SER A 609 11.05 -4.43 -30.47
CA SER A 609 10.76 -3.23 -31.27
C SER A 609 12.09 -2.55 -31.63
N HIS A 610 12.13 -1.82 -32.74
CA HIS A 610 13.32 -1.19 -33.25
C HIS A 610 13.29 0.31 -32.95
N ALA A 611 14.40 0.85 -32.48
CA ALA A 611 14.61 2.28 -32.32
C ALA A 611 15.72 2.76 -33.25
N LYS A 612 15.50 3.89 -33.92
CA LYS A 612 16.45 4.47 -34.90
C LYS A 612 16.77 5.92 -34.54
N LEU A 613 18.03 6.30 -34.70
CA LEU A 613 18.50 7.66 -34.41
C LEU A 613 18.54 8.49 -35.71
N GLY A 614 18.14 9.74 -35.59
CA GLY A 614 18.17 10.72 -36.67
C GLY A 614 18.63 12.09 -36.19
N VAL A 615 18.62 13.02 -37.13
CA VAL A 615 19.00 14.42 -36.93
C VAL A 615 18.03 15.30 -37.68
N LEU A 616 17.40 16.25 -36.98
CA LEU A 616 16.71 17.37 -37.60
C LEU A 616 17.68 18.54 -37.74
N LYS A 617 17.83 19.07 -38.96
CA LYS A 617 18.54 20.34 -39.22
C LYS A 617 17.51 21.41 -39.55
N LEU A 618 17.63 22.56 -38.92
CA LEU A 618 16.77 23.72 -39.11
C LEU A 618 17.64 24.93 -39.48
N SER A 619 17.29 25.62 -40.56
CA SER A 619 18.06 26.79 -40.98
C SER A 619 17.95 27.95 -39.99
N LYS A 620 18.96 28.84 -39.96
CA LYS A 620 18.98 30.02 -39.09
C LYS A 620 17.71 30.87 -39.14
N ASN A 621 17.09 30.98 -40.32
CA ASN A 621 15.86 31.75 -40.52
C ASN A 621 14.58 30.94 -40.24
N ARG A 622 14.71 29.66 -39.88
CA ARG A 622 13.64 28.71 -39.57
C ARG A 622 12.63 28.48 -40.72
N LYS A 623 13.04 28.73 -41.97
CA LYS A 623 12.18 28.58 -43.16
C LYS A 623 12.46 27.31 -43.95
N THR A 624 13.51 26.57 -43.62
CA THR A 624 13.85 25.29 -44.27
C THR A 624 14.32 24.31 -43.22
N ALA A 625 13.88 23.06 -43.34
CA ALA A 625 14.31 21.96 -42.47
C ALA A 625 14.70 20.73 -43.31
N SER A 626 15.53 19.86 -42.75
CA SER A 626 15.82 18.54 -43.32
C SER A 626 15.98 17.53 -42.20
N VAL A 627 15.54 16.30 -42.45
CA VAL A 627 15.71 15.17 -41.52
C VAL A 627 16.66 14.16 -42.16
N GLU A 628 17.70 13.78 -41.42
CA GLU A 628 18.69 12.80 -41.83
C GLU A 628 18.72 11.66 -40.81
N TRP A 629 18.60 10.42 -41.27
CA TRP A 629 18.67 9.25 -40.41
C TRP A 629 20.10 8.72 -40.38
N LYS A 630 20.62 8.38 -39.19
CA LYS A 630 22.00 7.92 -39.04
C LYS A 630 22.10 6.46 -39.50
N GLU A 631 22.98 6.18 -40.46
CA GLU A 631 23.33 4.81 -40.87
C GLU A 631 23.80 3.98 -39.67
N GLU A 632 23.46 2.68 -39.64
CA GLU A 632 23.83 1.72 -38.59
C GLU A 632 23.46 2.14 -37.15
N SER A 633 22.53 3.08 -36.97
CA SER A 633 22.10 3.56 -35.64
C SER A 633 20.89 2.82 -35.07
N GLU A 634 20.32 1.89 -35.82
CA GLU A 634 19.17 1.09 -35.42
C GLU A 634 19.56 0.07 -34.33
N PHE A 635 18.74 -0.06 -33.30
CA PHE A 635 18.90 -1.06 -32.26
C PHE A 635 17.55 -1.61 -31.82
N SER A 636 17.51 -2.88 -31.43
CA SER A 636 16.31 -3.47 -30.86
C SER A 636 16.23 -3.28 -29.36
N VAL A 637 15.03 -3.00 -28.88
CA VAL A 637 14.62 -3.09 -27.48
C VAL A 637 13.67 -4.27 -27.34
N SER A 638 13.73 -5.00 -26.22
CA SER A 638 12.99 -6.26 -26.08
C SER A 638 12.48 -6.51 -24.67
N THR A 639 11.42 -7.32 -24.56
CA THR A 639 10.85 -7.78 -23.28
C THR A 639 10.40 -9.24 -23.36
N GLN A 640 10.25 -9.86 -22.20
CA GLN A 640 9.64 -11.19 -22.04
C GLN A 640 8.23 -11.11 -21.44
N ILE A 641 7.77 -9.90 -21.08
CA ILE A 641 6.45 -9.65 -20.51
C ILE A 641 5.47 -9.41 -21.66
N SER A 642 4.38 -10.18 -21.72
CA SER A 642 3.37 -10.04 -22.77
C SER A 642 1.96 -10.22 -22.25
N ALA A 643 1.00 -9.65 -22.99
CA ALA A 643 -0.44 -9.79 -22.74
C ALA A 643 -1.08 -10.44 -23.96
N GLY A 644 -1.73 -11.60 -23.77
CA GLY A 644 -2.31 -12.36 -24.89
C GLY A 644 -1.28 -12.83 -25.93
N GLY A 645 0.00 -12.95 -25.55
CA GLY A 645 1.08 -13.34 -26.47
C GLY A 645 1.58 -12.24 -27.41
N ARG A 646 1.28 -10.96 -27.10
CA ARG A 646 1.76 -9.76 -27.80
C ARG A 646 2.41 -8.78 -26.81
N ALA A 647 3.43 -8.05 -27.27
CA ALA A 647 4.15 -7.02 -26.51
C ALA A 647 5.10 -6.25 -27.44
N MET A 648 5.68 -5.15 -26.94
CA MET A 648 6.59 -4.27 -27.68
C MET A 648 5.96 -3.64 -28.92
N GLU A 649 4.65 -3.39 -28.87
CA GLU A 649 3.93 -2.58 -29.85
C GLU A 649 3.99 -1.14 -29.33
N LEU A 650 5.16 -0.51 -29.55
CA LEU A 650 5.55 0.74 -28.91
C LEU A 650 4.99 1.95 -29.67
N SER A 651 3.99 2.60 -29.07
CA SER A 651 3.11 3.54 -29.80
C SER A 651 3.39 5.03 -29.60
N ASP A 652 4.32 5.42 -28.72
CA ASP A 652 4.83 6.80 -28.68
C ASP A 652 6.19 6.89 -27.96
N LEU A 653 6.88 8.03 -28.02
CA LEU A 653 8.07 8.37 -27.25
C LEU A 653 7.94 9.71 -26.53
N CYS A 654 8.24 9.72 -25.24
CA CYS A 654 8.13 10.92 -24.42
C CYS A 654 9.28 11.00 -23.41
N ILE A 655 9.90 12.18 -23.28
CA ILE A 655 10.83 12.45 -22.18
C ILE A 655 10.02 12.91 -20.95
N PHE A 656 10.10 12.15 -19.87
CA PHE A 656 9.41 12.46 -18.62
C PHE A 656 10.32 12.21 -17.42
N ASN A 657 10.48 13.24 -16.58
CA ASN A 657 11.37 13.19 -15.41
C ASN A 657 12.79 12.70 -15.73
N GLY A 658 13.37 13.22 -16.84
CA GLY A 658 14.70 12.86 -17.32
C GLY A 658 14.86 11.45 -17.90
N ARG A 659 13.75 10.73 -18.14
CA ARG A 659 13.75 9.37 -18.72
C ARG A 659 13.09 9.40 -20.08
N LEU A 660 13.65 8.66 -21.05
CA LEU A 660 13.00 8.40 -22.33
C LEU A 660 12.03 7.23 -22.14
N LEU A 661 10.73 7.49 -22.29
CA LEU A 661 9.68 6.51 -22.07
C LEU A 661 8.97 6.16 -23.38
N SER A 662 8.45 4.94 -23.44
CA SER A 662 7.55 4.45 -24.48
C SER A 662 6.44 3.61 -23.86
N VAL A 663 5.25 3.58 -24.45
CA VAL A 663 4.11 2.76 -23.98
C VAL A 663 3.87 1.61 -24.95
N ASP A 664 3.66 0.41 -24.42
CA ASP A 664 3.24 -0.77 -25.18
C ASP A 664 1.72 -0.88 -25.19
N ASP A 665 1.09 -0.78 -26.36
CA ASP A 665 -0.37 -0.71 -26.52
C ASP A 665 -1.10 -2.04 -26.22
N ARG A 666 -0.35 -3.12 -26.05
CA ARG A 666 -0.90 -4.45 -25.73
C ARG A 666 -0.92 -4.71 -24.25
N THR A 667 0.23 -4.52 -23.61
CA THR A 667 0.37 -4.76 -22.18
C THR A 667 -0.12 -3.58 -21.36
N GLY A 668 -0.13 -2.37 -21.92
CA GLY A 668 -0.34 -1.12 -21.20
C GLY A 668 0.86 -0.72 -20.35
N ILE A 669 2.02 -1.36 -20.51
CA ILE A 669 3.22 -1.04 -19.74
C ILE A 669 3.93 0.15 -20.36
N VAL A 670 4.24 1.15 -19.54
CA VAL A 670 5.20 2.21 -19.86
C VAL A 670 6.60 1.69 -19.55
N PHE A 671 7.45 1.63 -20.56
CA PHE A 671 8.84 1.23 -20.49
C PHE A 671 9.77 2.44 -20.50
N GLU A 672 10.81 2.42 -19.68
CA GLU A 672 11.97 3.29 -19.82
C GLU A 672 12.95 2.67 -20.82
N ILE A 673 13.31 3.42 -21.85
CA ILE A 673 14.33 3.03 -22.82
C ILE A 673 15.68 3.57 -22.33
N LYS A 674 16.53 2.67 -21.85
CA LYS A 674 17.86 3.01 -21.31
C LYS A 674 18.86 1.94 -21.67
N ASP A 675 20.06 2.36 -22.12
CA ASP A 675 21.15 1.45 -22.50
C ASP A 675 20.71 0.34 -23.49
N LYS A 676 19.85 0.69 -24.45
CA LYS A 676 19.22 -0.22 -25.44
C LYS A 676 18.34 -1.32 -24.82
N GLN A 677 17.82 -1.10 -23.62
CA GLN A 677 16.88 -2.00 -22.94
C GLN A 677 15.55 -1.30 -22.72
N ALA A 678 14.45 -2.08 -22.72
CA ALA A 678 13.13 -1.63 -22.31
C ALA A 678 12.89 -2.10 -20.86
N ILE A 679 12.93 -1.16 -19.91
CA ILE A 679 12.78 -1.43 -18.49
C ILE A 679 11.33 -1.13 -18.09
N PRO A 680 10.52 -2.12 -17.66
CA PRO A 680 9.14 -1.87 -17.24
C PRO A 680 9.09 -0.88 -16.07
N TRP A 681 8.22 0.15 -16.15
CA TRP A 681 8.06 1.12 -15.08
C TRP A 681 6.65 1.10 -14.46
N VAL A 682 5.60 1.36 -15.26
CA VAL A 682 4.21 1.47 -14.77
C VAL A 682 3.28 0.68 -15.68
N LEU A 683 2.35 -0.08 -15.10
CA LEU A 683 1.27 -0.76 -15.82
C LEU A 683 0.02 0.13 -15.83
N LEU A 684 -0.57 0.34 -17.01
CA LEU A 684 -1.77 1.12 -17.20
C LEU A 684 -2.92 0.21 -17.63
N ASN A 685 -3.91 0.03 -16.77
CA ASN A 685 -5.14 -0.71 -17.09
C ASN A 685 -6.06 0.12 -18.02
N ASP A 686 -6.82 -0.56 -18.87
CA ASP A 686 -7.74 0.06 -19.84
C ASP A 686 -8.90 0.80 -19.15
N GLY A 687 -9.51 1.75 -19.86
CA GLY A 687 -10.70 2.48 -19.40
C GLY A 687 -10.54 3.16 -18.02
N PRO A 688 -11.50 3.02 -17.10
CA PRO A 688 -11.45 3.63 -15.76
C PRO A 688 -10.42 3.00 -14.81
N GLY A 689 -9.61 2.03 -15.26
CA GLY A 689 -8.53 1.43 -14.47
C GLY A 689 -8.89 0.16 -13.72
N ASN A 690 -10.16 -0.24 -13.72
CA ASN A 690 -10.64 -1.46 -13.05
C ASN A 690 -10.88 -2.63 -14.04
N VAL A 691 -10.17 -2.64 -15.16
CA VAL A 691 -10.27 -3.65 -16.22
C VAL A 691 -8.99 -4.47 -16.28
N THR A 692 -9.08 -5.79 -16.52
CA THR A 692 -7.92 -6.69 -16.55
C THR A 692 -7.03 -6.54 -17.80
N LYS A 693 -7.52 -5.85 -18.83
CA LYS A 693 -6.81 -5.57 -20.07
C LYS A 693 -5.90 -4.34 -19.88
N GLY A 694 -4.71 -4.37 -20.48
CA GLY A 694 -3.85 -3.20 -20.60
C GLY A 694 -4.48 -2.12 -21.47
N LEU A 695 -4.16 -0.86 -21.19
CA LEU A 695 -4.52 0.27 -22.02
C LEU A 695 -3.90 0.11 -23.41
N LYS A 696 -4.71 0.30 -24.45
CA LYS A 696 -4.20 0.57 -25.80
C LYS A 696 -3.70 2.02 -25.83
N GLY A 697 -2.47 2.23 -25.38
CA GLY A 697 -1.84 3.54 -25.28
C GLY A 697 -1.33 3.97 -26.64
N GLU A 698 -1.85 5.06 -27.19
CA GLU A 698 -1.59 5.53 -28.55
C GLU A 698 -0.75 6.81 -28.58
N TRP A 699 -0.72 7.57 -27.48
CA TRP A 699 0.01 8.84 -27.40
C TRP A 699 0.44 9.17 -25.98
N MET A 700 1.51 9.96 -25.87
CA MET A 700 2.07 10.44 -24.61
C MET A 700 2.48 11.90 -24.67
N THR A 701 2.20 12.63 -23.59
CA THR A 701 2.69 14.01 -23.41
C THR A 701 2.89 14.35 -21.95
N VAL A 702 3.55 15.48 -21.67
CA VAL A 702 3.79 15.96 -20.31
C VAL A 702 3.03 17.26 -20.08
N LYS A 703 2.22 17.29 -19.03
CA LYS A 703 1.54 18.50 -18.56
C LYS A 703 1.66 18.61 -17.05
N ASP A 704 2.04 19.78 -16.57
CA ASP A 704 2.18 20.09 -15.14
C ASP A 704 3.01 19.03 -14.38
N ARG A 705 4.10 18.56 -15.00
CA ARG A 705 5.01 17.51 -14.48
C ARG A 705 4.33 16.16 -14.23
N LYS A 706 3.21 15.89 -14.89
CA LYS A 706 2.60 14.55 -14.97
C LYS A 706 2.66 14.06 -16.41
N LEU A 707 2.87 12.76 -16.58
CA LEU A 707 2.82 12.08 -17.87
C LEU A 707 1.36 11.73 -18.18
N TYR A 708 0.85 12.21 -19.30
CA TYR A 708 -0.47 11.88 -19.82
C TYR A 708 -0.30 10.81 -20.88
N VAL A 709 -1.01 9.68 -20.74
CA VAL A 709 -1.03 8.57 -21.70
C VAL A 709 -2.48 8.33 -22.10
N GLY A 710 -2.81 8.53 -23.37
CA GLY A 710 -4.17 8.31 -23.86
C GLY A 710 -4.27 7.20 -24.89
N GLY A 711 -5.49 6.74 -25.12
CA GLY A 711 -5.80 5.79 -26.18
C GLY A 711 -6.33 6.48 -27.45
N LEU A 712 -7.05 5.71 -28.27
CA LEU A 712 -7.58 6.13 -29.57
C LEU A 712 -8.43 7.41 -29.52
N GLY A 713 -9.02 7.76 -28.38
CA GLY A 713 -9.87 8.93 -28.22
C GLY A 713 -11.20 8.86 -28.99
N LYS A 714 -11.63 7.66 -29.37
CA LYS A 714 -12.98 7.36 -29.85
C LYS A 714 -13.60 6.20 -29.09
N GLU A 715 -14.89 5.99 -29.30
CA GLU A 715 -15.59 4.81 -28.80
C GLU A 715 -14.94 3.53 -29.33
N TRP A 716 -14.80 2.51 -28.48
CA TRP A 716 -14.43 1.18 -28.94
C TRP A 716 -15.61 0.60 -29.69
N THR A 717 -15.35 0.14 -30.90
CA THR A 717 -16.36 -0.39 -31.83
C THR A 717 -15.95 -1.75 -32.35
N THR A 718 -16.91 -2.52 -32.87
CA THR A 718 -16.60 -3.66 -33.76
C THR A 718 -15.93 -3.16 -35.05
N THR A 719 -15.43 -4.07 -35.87
CA THR A 719 -14.78 -3.74 -37.16
C THR A 719 -15.73 -3.06 -38.14
N THR A 720 -17.05 -3.16 -37.93
CA THR A 720 -18.11 -2.51 -38.72
C THR A 720 -18.73 -1.30 -38.01
N GLY A 721 -18.12 -0.83 -36.92
CA GLY A 721 -18.52 0.43 -36.27
C GLY A 721 -19.65 0.34 -35.24
N GLU A 722 -20.03 -0.85 -34.79
CA GLU A 722 -21.01 -0.99 -33.71
C GLU A 722 -20.38 -0.68 -32.36
N TYR A 723 -21.04 0.15 -31.55
CA TYR A 723 -20.54 0.57 -30.23
C TYR A 723 -20.37 -0.61 -29.26
N VAL A 724 -19.28 -0.60 -28.49
CA VAL A 724 -18.99 -1.57 -27.42
C VAL A 724 -18.78 -0.89 -26.07
N ASN A 725 -17.86 0.08 -25.99
CA ASN A 725 -17.55 0.84 -24.76
C ASN A 725 -16.82 2.16 -25.08
N ASP A 726 -16.56 2.97 -24.06
CA ASP A 726 -15.85 4.26 -24.12
C ASP A 726 -14.41 4.20 -23.59
N HIS A 727 -13.86 3.00 -23.34
CA HIS A 727 -12.56 2.85 -22.66
C HIS A 727 -11.39 3.59 -23.33
N PRO A 728 -11.26 3.63 -24.67
CA PRO A 728 -10.16 4.36 -25.33
C PRO A 728 -10.22 5.89 -25.16
N MET A 729 -11.32 6.42 -24.62
CA MET A 729 -11.48 7.84 -24.28
C MET A 729 -11.07 8.16 -22.83
N TRP A 730 -10.50 7.20 -22.09
CA TRP A 730 -9.93 7.44 -20.76
C TRP A 730 -8.42 7.69 -20.84
N VAL A 731 -7.97 8.81 -20.28
CA VAL A 731 -6.55 9.18 -20.23
C VAL A 731 -5.97 8.82 -18.87
N LYS A 732 -4.74 8.33 -18.86
CA LYS A 732 -3.99 7.99 -17.65
C LYS A 732 -3.02 9.11 -17.35
N VAL A 733 -3.03 9.57 -16.11
CA VAL A 733 -2.17 10.66 -15.64
C VAL A 733 -1.23 10.07 -14.60
N VAL A 734 0.05 9.97 -14.97
CA VAL A 734 1.07 9.28 -14.18
C VAL A 734 1.98 10.31 -13.50
N SER A 735 2.12 10.20 -12.18
CA SER A 735 3.01 11.05 -11.40
C SER A 735 4.49 10.69 -11.64
N PRO A 736 5.45 11.56 -11.27
CA PRO A 736 6.88 11.22 -11.32
C PRO A 736 7.24 9.99 -10.48
N LYS A 737 6.44 9.68 -9.44
CA LYS A 737 6.59 8.49 -8.58
C LYS A 737 5.99 7.23 -9.18
N GLY A 738 5.15 7.36 -10.20
CA GLY A 738 4.43 6.25 -10.84
C GLY A 738 2.99 6.08 -10.34
N ASP A 739 2.45 7.03 -9.57
CA ASP A 739 1.04 7.02 -9.17
C ASP A 739 0.18 7.23 -10.42
N VAL A 740 -0.85 6.41 -10.62
CA VAL A 740 -1.72 6.46 -11.81
C VAL A 740 -3.10 6.99 -11.43
N GLU A 741 -3.50 8.08 -12.07
CA GLU A 741 -4.85 8.63 -12.01
C GLU A 741 -5.57 8.34 -13.34
N HIS A 742 -6.83 7.91 -13.28
CA HIS A 742 -7.64 7.57 -14.45
C HIS A 742 -8.67 8.68 -14.70
N VAL A 743 -8.51 9.45 -15.78
CA VAL A 743 -9.33 10.61 -16.07
C VAL A 743 -10.22 10.36 -17.29
N ASN A 744 -11.52 10.48 -17.10
CA ASN A 744 -12.48 10.37 -18.20
C ASN A 744 -12.38 11.60 -19.11
N TRP A 745 -11.99 11.39 -20.37
CA TRP A 745 -11.89 12.44 -21.39
C TRP A 745 -12.98 12.35 -22.47
N TYR A 746 -14.05 11.59 -22.23
CA TYR A 746 -15.16 11.41 -23.17
C TYR A 746 -15.64 12.73 -23.78
N GLU A 747 -16.05 13.68 -22.93
CA GLU A 747 -16.53 15.00 -23.39
C GLU A 747 -15.43 15.80 -24.11
N ASN A 748 -14.16 15.68 -23.69
CA ASN A 748 -13.04 16.39 -24.30
C ASN A 748 -12.83 15.91 -25.74
N PHE A 749 -12.77 14.60 -25.98
CA PHE A 749 -12.62 14.04 -27.32
C PHE A 749 -13.84 14.32 -28.21
N VAL A 750 -15.05 14.26 -27.64
CA VAL A 750 -16.28 14.67 -28.34
C VAL A 750 -16.20 16.12 -28.80
N ASN A 751 -15.72 17.03 -27.94
CA ASN A 751 -15.58 18.44 -28.28
C ASN A 751 -14.48 18.68 -29.32
N VAL A 752 -13.36 17.94 -29.25
CA VAL A 752 -12.29 18.01 -30.25
C VAL A 752 -12.81 17.63 -31.65
N ARG A 753 -13.54 16.52 -31.80
CA ARG A 753 -14.09 16.14 -33.13
C ARG A 753 -15.21 17.10 -33.59
N LYS A 754 -16.01 17.63 -32.67
CA LYS A 754 -17.04 18.65 -32.98
C LYS A 754 -16.46 19.96 -33.48
N ALA A 755 -15.23 20.32 -33.08
CA ALA A 755 -14.57 21.54 -33.52
C ALA A 755 -14.43 21.65 -35.05
N ILE A 756 -14.41 20.51 -35.75
CA ILE A 756 -14.37 20.44 -37.22
C ILE A 756 -15.66 19.84 -37.82
N GLY A 757 -16.75 19.83 -37.05
CA GLY A 757 -18.06 19.38 -37.50
C GLY A 757 -18.17 17.87 -37.72
N ILE A 758 -17.47 17.06 -36.91
CA ILE A 758 -17.66 15.61 -36.85
C ILE A 758 -18.48 15.28 -35.61
N GLU A 759 -19.56 14.55 -35.80
CA GLU A 759 -20.43 14.04 -34.74
C GLU A 759 -20.61 12.54 -34.91
N TYR A 760 -20.88 11.83 -33.82
CA TYR A 760 -21.16 10.40 -33.85
C TYR A 760 -22.36 10.11 -34.78
N PRO A 761 -22.29 9.12 -35.69
CA PRO A 761 -21.35 7.99 -35.73
C PRO A 761 -20.00 8.26 -36.43
N GLY A 762 -19.77 9.49 -36.91
CA GLY A 762 -18.44 9.94 -37.34
C GLY A 762 -17.43 9.91 -36.19
N TYR A 763 -16.16 9.73 -36.53
CA TYR A 763 -15.11 9.46 -35.57
C TYR A 763 -13.80 10.17 -35.90
N MET A 764 -12.92 10.21 -34.89
CA MET A 764 -11.57 10.74 -34.97
C MET A 764 -10.66 9.83 -34.15
N ILE A 765 -9.53 9.42 -34.72
CA ILE A 765 -8.52 8.60 -34.02
C ILE A 765 -7.32 9.47 -33.70
N HIS A 766 -6.83 9.38 -32.47
CA HIS A 766 -5.72 10.16 -31.96
C HIS A 766 -4.52 9.25 -31.64
N GLU A 767 -3.40 9.46 -32.33
CA GLU A 767 -2.07 8.90 -32.00
C GLU A 767 -1.05 10.03 -31.72
N ALA A 768 -1.39 11.28 -32.04
CA ALA A 768 -0.45 12.38 -31.94
C ALA A 768 -1.09 13.56 -31.19
N VAL A 769 -0.77 13.67 -29.90
CA VAL A 769 -1.33 14.68 -28.99
C VAL A 769 -0.21 15.26 -28.11
N GLN A 770 -0.09 16.59 -28.06
CA GLN A 770 0.88 17.27 -27.18
C GLN A 770 0.25 18.41 -26.40
N TRP A 771 0.74 18.62 -25.18
CA TRP A 771 0.50 19.84 -24.40
C TRP A 771 1.64 20.83 -24.61
N SER A 772 1.31 22.09 -24.90
CA SER A 772 2.28 23.19 -24.91
C SER A 772 2.09 24.06 -23.68
N SER A 773 3.11 24.11 -22.82
CA SER A 773 3.15 25.08 -21.71
C SER A 773 3.38 26.51 -22.19
N VAL A 774 3.97 26.71 -23.36
CA VAL A 774 4.21 28.03 -23.98
C VAL A 774 2.88 28.66 -24.41
N HIS A 775 2.04 27.89 -25.11
CA HIS A 775 0.74 28.35 -25.58
C HIS A 775 -0.39 28.15 -24.56
N ASN A 776 -0.15 27.36 -23.50
CA ASN A 776 -1.15 26.91 -22.52
C ASN A 776 -2.37 26.22 -23.18
N LYS A 777 -2.07 25.32 -24.13
CA LYS A 777 -3.06 24.67 -24.99
C LYS A 777 -2.69 23.22 -25.28
N TRP A 778 -3.71 22.43 -25.60
CA TRP A 778 -3.59 21.10 -26.19
C TRP A 778 -3.57 21.19 -27.71
N PHE A 779 -2.77 20.36 -28.34
CA PHE A 779 -2.64 20.25 -29.79
C PHE A 779 -2.87 18.80 -30.21
N PHE A 780 -3.78 18.58 -31.16
CA PHE A 780 -4.15 17.27 -31.68
C PHE A 780 -3.86 17.21 -33.18
N LEU A 781 -3.09 16.21 -33.60
CA LEU A 781 -2.95 15.78 -34.98
C LEU A 781 -3.61 14.41 -35.11
N PRO A 782 -4.92 14.33 -35.38
CA PRO A 782 -5.59 13.05 -35.51
C PRO A 782 -4.97 12.22 -36.63
N ARG A 783 -4.80 10.93 -36.38
CA ARG A 783 -4.40 9.96 -37.38
C ARG A 783 -5.46 9.88 -38.48
N ARG A 784 -6.71 9.70 -38.04
CA ARG A 784 -7.88 9.48 -38.89
C ARG A 784 -9.02 10.41 -38.50
N ALA A 785 -9.80 10.84 -39.49
CA ALA A 785 -11.01 11.61 -39.27
C ALA A 785 -12.05 11.30 -40.35
N SER A 786 -13.27 10.97 -39.94
CA SER A 786 -14.38 10.66 -40.86
C SER A 786 -15.71 11.15 -40.32
N LYS A 787 -16.59 11.59 -41.23
CA LYS A 787 -18.00 11.88 -40.92
C LYS A 787 -18.89 10.64 -41.04
N GLU A 788 -18.36 9.57 -41.61
CA GLU A 788 -19.03 8.28 -41.76
C GLU A 788 -18.73 7.38 -40.54
N THR A 789 -19.57 6.38 -40.33
CA THR A 789 -19.35 5.34 -39.32
C THR A 789 -18.02 4.62 -39.52
N TYR A 790 -17.39 4.20 -38.42
CA TYR A 790 -16.16 3.44 -38.45
C TYR A 790 -16.31 2.12 -39.22
N ASP A 791 -15.38 1.85 -40.12
CA ASP A 791 -15.19 0.59 -40.82
C ASP A 791 -13.68 0.37 -40.98
N GLU A 792 -13.18 -0.78 -40.53
CA GLU A 792 -11.74 -1.07 -40.46
C GLU A 792 -11.05 -0.96 -41.83
N THR A 793 -11.71 -1.39 -42.90
CA THR A 793 -11.14 -1.34 -44.26
C THR A 793 -11.16 0.09 -44.81
N ALA A 794 -12.26 0.82 -44.61
CA ALA A 794 -12.36 2.20 -45.06
C ALA A 794 -11.39 3.12 -44.31
N ASP A 795 -11.14 2.85 -43.02
CA ASP A 795 -10.30 3.66 -42.12
C ASP A 795 -8.85 3.80 -42.60
N GLU A 796 -8.30 2.77 -43.26
CA GLU A 796 -6.95 2.81 -43.86
C GLU A 796 -6.77 4.02 -44.78
N SER A 797 -7.85 4.53 -45.39
CA SER A 797 -7.87 5.68 -46.30
C SER A 797 -8.46 6.97 -45.70
N ARG A 798 -8.62 7.07 -44.38
CA ARG A 798 -9.21 8.25 -43.70
C ARG A 798 -8.17 9.15 -43.02
N GLY A 799 -6.95 9.21 -43.56
CA GLY A 799 -5.87 10.08 -43.07
C GLY A 799 -6.30 11.55 -42.97
N ALA A 800 -6.02 12.19 -41.84
CA ALA A 800 -6.40 13.58 -41.60
C ALA A 800 -5.23 14.57 -41.84
N ASN A 801 -5.56 15.81 -42.17
CA ASN A 801 -4.59 16.90 -42.41
C ASN A 801 -4.86 18.14 -41.55
N VAL A 802 -5.39 17.97 -40.35
CA VAL A 802 -5.82 19.08 -39.48
C VAL A 802 -5.06 19.07 -38.17
N LEU A 803 -4.57 20.23 -37.73
CA LEU A 803 -4.10 20.49 -36.38
C LEU A 803 -5.22 21.18 -35.61
N ILE A 804 -5.66 20.57 -34.51
CA ILE A 804 -6.69 21.13 -33.64
C ILE A 804 -6.04 21.64 -32.37
N GLU A 805 -6.11 22.94 -32.15
CA GLU A 805 -5.77 23.55 -30.87
C GLU A 805 -7.00 23.57 -29.96
N ALA A 806 -6.83 23.20 -28.70
CA ALA A 806 -7.84 23.36 -27.66
C ALA A 806 -7.24 24.13 -26.48
N ASP A 807 -8.02 25.04 -25.90
CA ASP A 807 -7.63 25.64 -24.62
C ASP A 807 -7.57 24.58 -23.50
N ALA A 808 -6.91 24.91 -22.39
CA ALA A 808 -6.75 24.00 -21.26
C ALA A 808 -8.08 23.43 -20.71
N SER A 809 -9.20 24.10 -20.97
CA SER A 809 -10.53 23.73 -20.51
C SER A 809 -11.39 22.99 -21.53
N PHE A 810 -10.89 22.74 -22.75
CA PHE A 810 -11.62 22.16 -23.87
C PHE A 810 -12.92 22.92 -24.22
N LYS A 811 -12.91 24.25 -24.09
CA LYS A 811 -14.06 25.12 -24.40
C LYS A 811 -13.89 25.90 -25.71
N ASN A 812 -12.65 26.29 -26.01
CA ASN A 812 -12.33 27.02 -27.23
C ASN A 812 -11.39 26.20 -28.10
N PHE A 813 -11.72 26.12 -29.39
CA PHE A 813 -10.98 25.31 -30.35
C PHE A 813 -10.62 26.15 -31.59
N LYS A 814 -9.48 25.83 -32.20
CA LYS A 814 -9.08 26.32 -33.52
C LYS A 814 -8.57 25.16 -34.36
N ALA A 815 -8.95 25.14 -35.63
CA ALA A 815 -8.50 24.13 -36.57
C ALA A 815 -7.65 24.77 -37.67
N HIS A 816 -6.47 24.21 -37.89
CA HIS A 816 -5.51 24.64 -38.90
C HIS A 816 -5.30 23.48 -39.88
N TYR A 817 -5.61 23.68 -41.15
CA TYR A 817 -5.43 22.65 -42.18
C TYR A 817 -4.03 22.73 -42.77
N ILE A 818 -3.33 21.60 -42.78
CA ILE A 818 -1.94 21.46 -43.20
C ILE A 818 -1.93 20.86 -44.60
N GLY A 819 -1.73 21.72 -45.60
CA GLY A 819 -1.73 21.31 -47.01
C GLY A 819 -3.04 20.67 -47.47
N GLU A 820 -2.99 19.94 -48.59
CA GLU A 820 -4.12 19.17 -49.14
C GLU A 820 -3.90 17.65 -48.92
N ILE A 821 -4.99 16.90 -48.77
CA ILE A 821 -4.91 15.43 -48.67
C ILE A 821 -4.65 14.85 -50.07
N THR A 822 -3.37 14.64 -50.39
CA THR A 822 -2.93 13.96 -51.62
C THR A 822 -2.72 12.46 -51.43
N HIS A 823 -2.47 12.03 -50.19
CA HIS A 823 -2.21 10.65 -49.80
C HIS A 823 -3.13 10.23 -48.63
N PRO A 824 -4.38 9.82 -48.91
CA PRO A 824 -5.37 9.54 -47.88
C PRO A 824 -5.00 8.37 -46.95
N ALA A 825 -4.05 7.53 -47.37
CA ALA A 825 -3.58 6.42 -46.55
C ALA A 825 -2.66 6.83 -45.39
N ARG A 826 -2.04 8.02 -45.47
CA ARG A 826 -1.10 8.52 -44.46
C ARG A 826 -1.86 9.18 -43.30
N GLY A 827 -1.65 8.66 -42.09
CA GLY A 827 -2.18 9.25 -40.86
C GLY A 827 -1.04 9.70 -39.94
N TYR A 828 -1.24 10.81 -39.21
CA TYR A 828 -0.27 11.24 -38.19
C TYR A 828 -0.17 10.19 -37.08
N SER A 829 1.06 9.80 -36.74
CA SER A 829 1.35 8.79 -35.72
C SER A 829 2.03 9.36 -34.48
N ALA A 830 2.81 10.43 -34.59
CA ALA A 830 3.29 11.20 -33.44
C ALA A 830 3.76 12.59 -33.85
N PHE A 831 3.92 13.48 -32.88
CA PHE A 831 4.62 14.75 -33.11
C PHE A 831 5.27 15.29 -31.84
N GLN A 832 6.26 16.15 -32.03
CA GLN A 832 6.91 16.93 -30.97
C GLN A 832 7.11 18.37 -31.43
N PHE A 833 7.03 19.32 -30.49
CA PHE A 833 7.45 20.69 -30.73
C PHE A 833 8.97 20.76 -30.85
N VAL A 834 9.47 21.51 -31.83
CA VAL A 834 10.92 21.68 -32.03
C VAL A 834 11.48 22.59 -30.92
N PRO A 835 12.46 22.12 -30.11
CA PRO A 835 12.98 22.90 -29.00
C PRO A 835 13.57 24.24 -29.43
N GLY A 836 13.37 25.27 -28.61
CA GLY A 836 13.86 26.63 -28.89
C GLY A 836 13.06 27.39 -29.96
N THR A 837 11.89 26.90 -30.34
CA THR A 837 10.99 27.55 -31.31
C THR A 837 9.74 28.18 -30.69
N ASP A 838 9.70 28.29 -29.36
CA ASP A 838 8.51 28.74 -28.61
C ASP A 838 7.26 27.92 -28.96
N ASP A 839 7.45 26.61 -29.13
CA ASP A 839 6.45 25.64 -29.60
C ASP A 839 5.74 26.06 -30.89
N ASN A 840 6.40 26.84 -31.75
CA ASN A 840 5.81 27.32 -33.00
C ASN A 840 6.05 26.35 -34.16
N LEU A 841 7.09 25.51 -34.11
CA LEU A 841 7.37 24.50 -35.13
C LEU A 841 7.11 23.08 -34.59
N ILE A 842 6.52 22.24 -35.43
CA ILE A 842 6.19 20.85 -35.14
C ILE A 842 7.00 19.95 -36.07
N LEU A 843 7.64 18.93 -35.50
CA LEU A 843 8.13 17.76 -36.24
C LEU A 843 7.12 16.63 -36.05
N ALA A 844 6.49 16.19 -37.14
CA ALA A 844 5.44 15.17 -37.11
C ALA A 844 5.82 13.94 -37.93
N LEU A 845 5.42 12.78 -37.43
CA LEU A 845 5.44 11.52 -38.15
C LEU A 845 4.07 11.20 -38.72
N LYS A 846 4.06 10.61 -39.92
CA LYS A 846 2.91 9.90 -40.47
C LYS A 846 3.30 8.47 -40.76
N SER A 847 2.41 7.52 -40.51
CA SER A 847 2.55 6.15 -40.98
C SER A 847 1.48 5.79 -42.01
N GLU A 848 1.85 4.90 -42.93
CA GLU A 848 1.00 4.38 -43.98
C GLU A 848 0.89 2.86 -43.84
N GLU A 849 -0.34 2.38 -43.79
CA GLU A 849 -0.70 0.97 -43.77
C GLU A 849 -1.55 0.64 -44.98
N LYS A 850 -1.41 -0.59 -45.47
CA LYS A 850 -2.23 -1.11 -46.56
C LYS A 850 -2.46 -2.60 -46.34
N ASP A 851 -3.71 -3.01 -46.39
CA ASP A 851 -4.13 -4.39 -46.14
C ASP A 851 -3.62 -4.90 -44.77
N GLY A 852 -3.67 -4.03 -43.75
CA GLY A 852 -3.17 -4.30 -42.40
C GLY A 852 -1.66 -4.50 -42.28
N LYS A 853 -0.86 -4.03 -43.25
CA LYS A 853 0.60 -4.11 -43.21
C LYS A 853 1.27 -2.73 -43.27
N PRO A 854 2.34 -2.50 -42.50
CA PRO A 854 3.10 -1.26 -42.57
C PRO A 854 3.80 -1.14 -43.92
N VAL A 855 3.60 0.00 -44.59
CA VAL A 855 4.17 0.29 -45.91
C VAL A 855 5.35 1.24 -45.78
N ALA A 856 5.16 2.35 -45.07
CA ALA A 856 6.17 3.39 -44.91
C ALA A 856 5.82 4.32 -43.73
N SER A 857 6.83 5.04 -43.26
CA SER A 857 6.66 6.19 -42.38
C SER A 857 7.29 7.43 -43.00
N TYR A 858 6.79 8.61 -42.65
CA TYR A 858 7.20 9.89 -43.21
C TYR A 858 7.40 10.91 -42.09
N ALA A 859 8.41 11.77 -42.22
CA ALA A 859 8.63 12.92 -41.35
C ALA A 859 8.28 14.21 -42.10
N SER A 860 7.62 15.15 -41.41
CA SER A 860 7.27 16.47 -41.95
C SER A 860 7.49 17.54 -40.89
N VAL A 861 7.73 18.79 -41.33
CA VAL A 861 7.88 19.94 -40.43
C VAL A 861 6.99 21.07 -40.92
N PHE A 862 6.18 21.61 -40.01
CA PHE A 862 5.29 22.74 -40.27
C PHE A 862 5.15 23.59 -39.01
N ASP A 863 4.66 24.82 -39.16
CA ASP A 863 4.32 25.66 -38.01
C ASP A 863 2.91 25.38 -37.47
N VAL A 864 2.58 25.91 -36.30
CA VAL A 864 1.26 25.77 -35.66
C VAL A 864 0.11 26.38 -36.47
N GLU A 865 0.40 27.23 -37.46
CA GLU A 865 -0.61 27.76 -38.39
C GLU A 865 -0.85 26.84 -39.59
N GLY A 866 -0.07 25.76 -39.72
CA GLY A 866 -0.18 24.74 -40.76
C GLY A 866 0.70 24.99 -41.99
N LYS A 867 1.65 25.94 -41.92
CA LYS A 867 2.54 26.23 -43.03
C LYS A 867 3.70 25.23 -43.06
N ILE A 868 3.78 24.50 -44.17
CA ILE A 868 4.78 23.45 -44.39
C ILE A 868 6.16 24.06 -44.67
N ILE A 869 7.16 23.53 -43.98
CA ILE A 869 8.59 23.86 -44.10
C ILE A 869 9.38 22.66 -44.64
N LEU A 870 8.94 21.45 -44.31
CA LEU A 870 9.43 20.19 -44.87
C LEU A 870 8.22 19.31 -45.20
N GLU A 871 8.08 19.00 -46.49
CA GLU A 871 7.10 18.04 -47.01
C GLU A 871 7.41 16.61 -46.52
N ASP A 872 6.42 15.71 -46.59
CA ASP A 872 6.53 14.31 -46.21
C ASP A 872 7.80 13.66 -46.81
N THR A 873 8.79 13.41 -45.95
CA THR A 873 10.07 12.79 -46.31
C THR A 873 10.08 11.36 -45.78
N PRO A 874 10.24 10.33 -46.65
CA PRO A 874 10.16 8.94 -46.23
C PRO A 874 11.30 8.54 -45.29
N LEU A 875 10.98 7.71 -44.31
CA LEU A 875 11.94 6.96 -43.50
C LEU A 875 12.35 5.70 -44.28
N GLU A 876 13.59 5.25 -44.08
CA GLU A 876 14.06 4.00 -44.67
C GLU A 876 13.41 2.79 -43.97
N GLY A 877 12.91 1.84 -44.77
CA GLY A 877 12.30 0.59 -44.31
C GLY A 877 10.77 0.61 -44.36
N ALA A 878 10.17 -0.57 -44.41
CA ALA A 878 8.72 -0.77 -44.40
C ALA A 878 8.24 -0.99 -42.96
N HIS A 879 8.45 0.01 -42.10
CA HIS A 879 8.08 -0.03 -40.69
C HIS A 879 7.15 1.12 -40.33
N LYS A 880 6.27 0.88 -39.37
CA LYS A 880 5.40 1.87 -38.75
C LYS A 880 6.14 2.50 -37.57
N TYR A 881 6.56 3.75 -37.73
CA TYR A 881 7.15 4.52 -36.64
C TYR A 881 6.05 5.34 -35.97
N GLU A 882 5.82 5.06 -34.70
CA GLU A 882 4.73 5.66 -33.91
C GLU A 882 5.22 6.58 -32.81
N GLY A 883 6.48 6.51 -32.41
CA GLY A 883 7.04 7.48 -31.46
C GLY A 883 8.14 8.32 -32.07
N ILE A 884 8.19 9.61 -31.69
CA ILE A 884 9.32 10.49 -31.97
C ILE A 884 9.65 11.35 -30.76
N SER A 885 10.94 11.49 -30.45
CA SER A 885 11.40 12.38 -29.37
C SER A 885 12.75 13.03 -29.68
N PHE A 886 12.95 14.22 -29.11
CA PHE A 886 14.25 14.90 -29.06
C PHE A 886 14.98 14.44 -27.80
N PHE A 887 16.28 14.17 -27.86
CA PHE A 887 17.05 13.65 -26.71
C PHE A 887 18.47 14.23 -26.59
#